data_AF-A0A812YB00-F1
#
_entry.id   AF-A0A812YB00-F1
#
_cell.length_a   1.000
_cell.length_b   1.000
_cell.length_c   1.000
_cell.angle_alpha   90.00
_cell.angle_beta   90.00
_cell.angle_gamma   90.00
#
_symmetry.space_group_name_H-M   'P 1'
#
loop_
_entity.id
_entity.type
_entity.pdbx_description
1 polymer ?
#
loop_
_entity_poly.entity_id
_entity_poly.type
_entity_poly.pdbx_seq_one_letter_code
_entity_poly.pdbx_strand_id
1 'polypeptide(L)'
;MALQQQLATVQADVQRLQAIVNEIPSLRMEMDLLRAEVENSSRRMGVTEDFDRRLQANVHASVRQTILQENARIYQEMARLRAQCHEVLARGPNPQQEANRSWAEYLGFASESMAPADFKSPDMDDGEMDSEDDVGHMPGSEPMRQILHPDQQATPFLGLELIDFQHSIWDAALIVMLHSRDRARAVVGNFNAFLATTLLIMNVIIQVGLILAINSLAEPNPLGSLKEVLREQRIRDGQAYHNFDRKDLITQTQQICSEKLYNEMADTTHWLSEYTNRGGAFGKLSGDVICMLAMFVWVTSMATELRRTGHDMGLVVLSLPRTEEMQWELRKGRYIITGVKRVQKVLAVMMVILPRLLIAVFLLWYGMIYLAGTINIDDLLLNAVALEFVKNVDELLFEALVPRRMAAMVSHMAIQIYVSRHHTLLPNERLYEGRLSFSGLMPAETTRGLSLSVQTFYALFRVFYIAIILLGAWVFYLAPVAADAREALDAVCGHDTTFTYMLHPVTNIPVFAHVDPLEPGRHDKEELRCFYAAQFEMVKLRAGFQSDYLYPNSTLDAMIAGFHPTCKPENIWENAEVACPESSLQYFERTKMTGPADFFKNKNQDCRDQDVFFAVLRALCTHPKFTAYTAGELDFFQDTLQCSDLQDQCHKSRHHEISLPWFWQLQKTCPESCGMCEKGSPGRASMVPLGA
;
A
#
# COMPACT_ATOMS: atom_id res chain seq x y z
N MET A 1 -22.83 -22.35 13.67
CA MET A 1 -23.29 -21.05 13.12
C MET A 1 -23.37 -19.96 14.18
N ALA A 2 -24.31 -19.95 15.14
CA ALA A 2 -24.38 -18.88 16.16
C ALA A 2 -23.09 -18.73 17.00
N LEU A 3 -22.49 -19.84 17.44
CA LEU A 3 -21.21 -19.83 18.17
C LEU A 3 -20.04 -19.33 17.29
N GLN A 4 -20.02 -19.67 15.99
CA GLN A 4 -19.01 -19.18 15.05
C GLN A 4 -19.14 -17.68 14.79
N GLN A 5 -20.37 -17.17 14.73
CA GLN A 5 -20.63 -15.74 14.59
C GLN A 5 -20.19 -14.97 15.84
N GLN A 6 -20.41 -15.53 17.04
CA GLN A 6 -19.91 -14.97 18.29
C GLN A 6 -18.38 -15.02 18.40
N LEU A 7 -17.74 -16.11 17.94
CA LEU A 7 -16.28 -16.23 17.93
C LEU A 7 -15.65 -15.22 16.96
N ALA A 8 -16.23 -15.02 15.77
CA ALA A 8 -15.78 -14.03 14.80
C ALA A 8 -15.88 -12.59 15.34
N THR A 9 -16.95 -12.27 16.09
CA THR A 9 -17.06 -10.93 16.73
C THR A 9 -16.00 -10.72 17.81
N VAL A 10 -15.74 -11.72 18.66
CA VAL A 10 -14.69 -11.63 19.70
C VAL A 10 -13.30 -11.52 19.06
N GLN A 11 -13.05 -12.24 17.97
CA GLN A 11 -11.78 -12.18 17.24
C GLN A 11 -11.55 -10.81 16.59
N ALA A 12 -12.59 -10.19 16.02
CA ALA A 12 -12.52 -8.83 15.48
C ALA A 12 -12.22 -7.79 16.58
N ASP A 13 -12.85 -7.92 17.76
CA ASP A 13 -12.62 -7.01 18.88
C ASP A 13 -11.21 -7.15 19.47
N VAL A 14 -10.66 -8.38 19.53
CA VAL A 14 -9.27 -8.62 19.95
C VAL A 14 -8.27 -8.01 18.97
N GLN A 15 -8.51 -8.16 17.66
CA GLN A 15 -7.65 -7.53 16.64
C GLN A 15 -7.68 -6.00 16.73
N ARG A 16 -8.85 -5.41 17.02
CA ARG A 16 -8.99 -3.97 17.25
C ARG A 16 -8.21 -3.49 18.48
N LEU A 17 -8.22 -4.24 19.58
CA LEU A 17 -7.41 -3.93 20.75
C LEU A 17 -5.91 -4.09 20.47
N GLN A 18 -5.51 -5.11 19.72
CA GLN A 18 -4.11 -5.31 19.32
C GLN A 18 -3.59 -4.09 18.54
N ALA A 19 -4.40 -3.53 17.63
CA ALA A 19 -4.06 -2.32 16.90
C ALA A 19 -3.85 -1.11 17.83
N ILE A 20 -4.75 -0.89 18.79
CA ILE A 20 -4.63 0.19 19.79
C ILE A 20 -3.36 0.02 20.65
N VAL A 21 -3.05 -1.21 21.08
CA VAL A 21 -1.84 -1.50 21.88
C VAL A 21 -0.56 -1.22 21.08
N ASN A 22 -0.56 -1.52 19.78
CA ASN A 22 0.57 -1.25 18.89
C ASN A 22 0.80 0.25 18.64
N GLU A 23 -0.19 1.12 18.87
CA GLU A 23 -0.06 2.58 18.75
C GLU A 23 0.55 3.25 20.00
N ILE A 24 0.54 2.58 21.16
CA ILE A 24 1.05 3.13 22.43
C ILE A 24 2.53 3.56 22.35
N PRO A 25 3.46 2.80 21.72
CA PRO A 25 4.84 3.24 21.54
C PRO A 25 4.97 4.51 20.70
N SER A 26 4.12 4.68 19.68
CA SER A 26 4.10 5.87 18.81
C SER A 26 3.66 7.12 19.58
N LEU A 27 2.58 7.01 20.36
CA LEU A 27 2.11 8.09 21.24
C LEU A 27 3.16 8.49 22.29
N ARG A 28 3.91 7.50 22.80
CA ARG A 28 5.03 7.77 23.73
C ARG A 28 6.14 8.58 23.06
N MET A 29 6.46 8.27 21.81
CA MET A 29 7.48 8.99 21.03
C MET A 29 7.04 10.43 20.70
N GLU A 30 5.78 10.64 20.30
CA GLU A 30 5.23 11.99 20.07
C GLU A 30 5.25 12.85 21.34
N MET A 31 4.98 12.23 22.48
CA MET A 31 5.08 12.92 23.78
C MET A 31 6.50 13.35 24.12
N ASP A 32 7.50 12.51 23.85
CA ASP A 32 8.90 12.85 24.09
C ASP A 32 9.38 13.96 23.13
N LEU A 33 8.86 13.98 21.89
CA LEU A 33 9.07 15.08 20.94
C LEU A 33 8.44 16.39 21.41
N LEU A 34 7.19 16.37 21.88
CA LEU A 34 6.52 17.54 22.44
C LEU A 34 7.24 18.07 23.69
N ARG A 35 7.76 17.18 24.54
CA ARG A 35 8.60 17.57 25.68
C ARG A 35 9.87 18.29 25.19
N ALA A 36 10.56 17.75 24.20
CA ALA A 36 11.77 18.37 23.64
C ALA A 36 11.48 19.74 22.99
N GLU A 37 10.35 19.88 22.31
CA GLU A 37 9.89 21.15 21.69
C GLU A 37 9.60 22.23 22.74
N VAL A 38 8.94 21.86 23.84
CA VAL A 38 8.65 22.75 24.97
C VAL A 38 9.93 23.19 25.67
N GLU A 39 10.87 22.27 25.93
CA GLU A 39 12.18 22.59 26.50
C GLU A 39 13.00 23.52 25.58
N ASN A 40 12.94 23.32 24.27
CA ASN A 40 13.63 24.16 23.29
C ASN A 40 12.98 25.56 23.17
N SER A 41 11.66 25.64 23.26
CA SER A 41 10.89 26.89 23.24
C SER A 41 11.09 27.73 24.50
N SER A 42 11.17 27.08 25.67
CA SER A 42 11.53 27.74 26.94
C SER A 42 12.91 28.40 26.85
N ARG A 43 13.92 27.67 26.34
CA ARG A 43 15.28 28.23 26.15
C ARG A 43 15.32 29.44 25.22
N ARG A 44 14.43 29.52 24.22
CA ARG A 44 14.40 30.65 23.27
C ARG A 44 13.73 31.90 23.81
N MET A 45 12.78 31.76 24.75
CA MET A 45 11.96 32.89 25.18
C MET A 45 12.49 33.65 26.41
N GLY A 46 13.60 33.20 27.02
CA GLY A 46 14.24 33.94 28.12
C GLY A 46 13.29 34.21 29.30
N VAL A 47 12.32 33.31 29.52
CA VAL A 47 11.27 33.46 30.51
C VAL A 47 11.83 33.15 31.90
N THR A 48 11.39 33.88 32.91
CA THR A 48 11.79 33.70 34.31
C THR A 48 11.44 32.29 34.82
N GLU A 49 12.35 31.67 35.60
CA GLU A 49 12.24 30.29 36.11
C GLU A 49 10.87 29.95 36.75
N ASP A 50 10.17 30.94 37.30
CA ASP A 50 8.95 30.73 38.07
C ASP A 50 7.69 30.56 37.18
N PHE A 51 7.64 31.19 36.01
CA PHE A 51 6.55 30.97 35.04
C PHE A 51 6.70 29.60 34.37
N ASP A 52 7.95 29.19 34.11
CA ASP A 52 8.26 27.92 33.46
C ASP A 52 7.87 26.72 34.35
N ARG A 53 8.10 26.81 35.67
CA ARG A 53 7.67 25.77 36.62
C ARG A 53 6.15 25.59 36.68
N ARG A 54 5.37 26.68 36.65
CA ARG A 54 3.89 26.61 36.68
C ARG A 54 3.32 26.06 35.39
N LEU A 55 3.84 26.50 34.24
CA LEU A 55 3.42 26.00 32.95
C LEU A 55 3.77 24.51 32.79
N GLN A 56 5.00 24.13 33.16
CA GLN A 56 5.46 22.74 33.13
C GLN A 56 4.64 21.84 34.07
N ALA A 57 4.30 22.32 35.27
CA ALA A 57 3.43 21.59 36.20
C ALA A 57 2.00 21.39 35.66
N ASN A 58 1.41 22.41 35.04
CA ASN A 58 0.06 22.33 34.47
C ASN A 58 -0.01 21.40 33.26
N VAL A 59 1.00 21.46 32.38
CA VAL A 59 1.12 20.55 31.23
C VAL A 59 1.32 19.12 31.72
N HIS A 60 2.21 18.90 32.69
CA HIS A 60 2.42 17.56 33.27
C HIS A 60 1.17 17.00 33.94
N ALA A 61 0.40 17.83 34.67
CA ALA A 61 -0.84 17.42 35.32
C ALA A 61 -1.92 17.05 34.29
N SER A 62 -2.11 17.89 33.26
CA SER A 62 -3.07 17.65 32.18
C SER A 62 -2.77 16.38 31.40
N VAL A 63 -1.50 16.18 31.01
CA VAL A 63 -1.05 14.98 30.29
C VAL A 63 -1.20 13.73 31.15
N ARG A 64 -0.83 13.80 32.43
CA ARG A 64 -1.00 12.68 33.37
C ARG A 64 -2.47 12.31 33.54
N GLN A 65 -3.37 13.29 33.58
CA GLN A 65 -4.81 13.07 33.69
C GLN A 65 -5.39 12.41 32.43
N THR A 66 -4.98 12.84 31.24
CA THR A 66 -5.40 12.23 29.97
C THR A 66 -4.91 10.78 29.84
N ILE A 67 -3.66 10.50 30.23
CA ILE A 67 -3.12 9.13 30.24
C ILE A 67 -3.89 8.22 31.21
N LEU A 68 -4.21 8.73 32.41
CA LEU A 68 -4.99 7.97 33.39
C LEU A 68 -6.42 7.69 32.90
N GLN A 69 -7.05 8.65 32.20
CA GLN A 69 -8.38 8.46 31.60
C GLN A 69 -8.36 7.41 30.48
N GLU A 70 -7.40 7.47 29.55
CA GLU A 70 -7.32 6.48 28.48
C GLU A 70 -6.93 5.09 28.97
N ASN A 71 -6.00 5.00 29.94
CA ASN A 71 -5.70 3.72 30.59
C ASN A 71 -6.94 3.12 31.28
N ALA A 72 -7.72 3.94 32.00
CA ALA A 72 -8.95 3.49 32.64
C ALA A 72 -9.98 2.97 31.60
N ARG A 73 -10.09 3.63 30.45
CA ARG A 73 -10.96 3.21 29.34
C ARG A 73 -10.51 1.88 28.73
N ILE A 74 -9.20 1.69 28.52
CA ILE A 74 -8.63 0.43 28.02
C ILE A 74 -8.89 -0.72 29.02
N TYR A 75 -8.69 -0.50 30.32
CA TYR A 75 -8.97 -1.51 31.34
C TYR A 75 -10.46 -1.88 31.41
N GLN A 76 -11.37 -0.91 31.23
CA GLN A 76 -12.81 -1.17 31.16
C GLN A 76 -13.19 -2.04 29.95
N GLU A 77 -12.62 -1.78 28.77
CA GLU A 77 -12.86 -2.61 27.57
C GLU A 77 -12.26 -4.02 27.71
N MET A 78 -11.06 -4.14 28.29
CA MET A 78 -10.47 -5.46 28.59
C MET A 78 -11.32 -6.25 29.58
N ALA A 79 -11.87 -5.61 30.61
CA ALA A 79 -12.78 -6.24 31.57
C ALA A 79 -14.08 -6.71 30.91
N ARG A 80 -14.64 -5.91 29.99
CA ARG A 80 -15.83 -6.25 29.20
C ARG A 80 -15.59 -7.47 28.30
N LEU A 81 -14.47 -7.50 27.57
CA LEU A 81 -14.10 -8.63 26.71
C LEU A 81 -13.83 -9.90 27.51
N ARG A 82 -13.18 -9.78 28.67
CA ARG A 82 -13.00 -10.91 29.59
C ARG A 82 -14.33 -11.50 30.05
N ALA A 83 -15.32 -10.65 30.37
CA ALA A 83 -16.66 -11.10 30.72
C ALA A 83 -17.37 -11.82 29.56
N GLN A 84 -17.27 -11.29 28.34
CA GLN A 84 -17.82 -11.91 27.13
C GLN A 84 -17.17 -13.27 26.82
N CYS A 85 -15.85 -13.37 26.92
CA CYS A 85 -15.13 -14.64 26.77
C CYS A 85 -15.56 -15.68 27.83
N HIS A 86 -15.72 -15.26 29.09
CA HIS A 86 -16.22 -16.17 30.14
C HIS A 86 -17.64 -16.67 29.86
N GLU A 87 -18.54 -15.82 29.33
CA GLU A 87 -19.89 -16.23 28.97
C GLU A 87 -19.91 -17.25 27.82
N VAL A 88 -19.04 -17.07 26.81
CA VAL A 88 -18.91 -17.98 25.67
C VAL A 88 -18.29 -19.32 26.10
N LEU A 89 -17.27 -19.29 26.97
CA LEU A 89 -16.57 -20.49 27.44
C LEU A 89 -17.35 -21.28 28.49
N ALA A 90 -18.19 -20.62 29.30
CA ALA A 90 -19.00 -21.28 30.32
C ALA A 90 -20.15 -22.15 29.75
N ARG A 91 -20.43 -22.08 28.44
CA ARG A 91 -21.46 -22.89 27.77
C ARG A 91 -20.92 -24.19 27.14
N GLY A 92 -19.64 -24.52 27.29
CA GLY A 92 -19.03 -25.78 26.81
C GLY A 92 -18.79 -26.79 27.93
N PRO A 93 -18.80 -28.11 27.65
CA PRO A 93 -18.42 -29.12 28.64
C PRO A 93 -16.91 -29.04 28.93
N ASN A 94 -16.60 -28.44 30.09
CA ASN A 94 -15.36 -28.46 30.87
C ASN A 94 -14.00 -28.70 30.15
N PRO A 95 -13.41 -27.67 29.50
CA PRO A 95 -12.02 -27.64 29.05
C PRO A 95 -11.13 -26.68 29.87
N GLN A 96 -11.43 -26.49 31.16
CA GLN A 96 -10.84 -25.43 31.97
C GLN A 96 -9.38 -25.71 32.41
N GLN A 97 -8.89 -26.95 32.24
CA GLN A 97 -7.51 -27.33 32.58
C GLN A 97 -6.52 -27.25 31.41
N GLU A 98 -6.97 -27.39 30.15
CA GLU A 98 -6.07 -27.29 28.97
C GLU A 98 -5.87 -25.84 28.52
N ALA A 99 -6.92 -25.00 28.58
CA ALA A 99 -6.81 -23.59 28.22
C ALA A 99 -5.85 -22.81 29.13
N ASN A 100 -5.80 -23.15 30.43
CA ASN A 100 -4.87 -22.52 31.37
C ASN A 100 -3.41 -22.93 31.13
N ARG A 101 -3.17 -24.07 30.47
CA ARG A 101 -1.82 -24.54 30.14
C ARG A 101 -1.29 -23.89 28.86
N SER A 102 -2.13 -23.76 27.82
CA SER A 102 -1.72 -23.16 26.54
C SER A 102 -1.53 -21.64 26.64
N TRP A 103 -2.30 -20.95 27.49
CA TRP A 103 -2.17 -19.50 27.67
C TRP A 103 -0.88 -19.07 28.37
N ALA A 104 -0.36 -19.89 29.29
CA ALA A 104 0.92 -19.62 29.94
C ALA A 104 2.12 -19.87 29.00
N GLU A 105 2.01 -20.88 28.14
CA GLU A 105 3.04 -21.20 27.12
C GLU A 105 3.10 -20.15 26.00
N TYR A 106 1.97 -19.57 25.61
CA TYR A 106 1.90 -18.59 24.51
C TYR A 106 2.40 -17.19 24.90
N LEU A 107 2.42 -16.85 26.20
CA LEU A 107 2.78 -15.50 26.67
C LEU A 107 4.21 -15.37 27.24
N GLY A 108 4.99 -16.45 27.28
CA GLY A 108 6.43 -16.39 27.61
C GLY A 108 6.78 -15.85 29.00
N PHE A 109 5.84 -15.80 29.95
CA PHE A 109 6.12 -15.38 31.31
C PHE A 109 6.70 -16.55 32.12
N ALA A 110 8.00 -16.51 32.37
CA ALA A 110 8.62 -17.31 33.41
C ALA A 110 8.04 -16.92 34.78
N SER A 111 7.62 -17.90 35.56
CA SER A 111 7.04 -17.67 36.88
C SER A 111 8.10 -17.22 37.89
N GLU A 112 8.12 -15.93 38.22
CA GLU A 112 8.63 -15.47 39.51
C GLU A 112 7.47 -14.91 40.34
N SER A 113 7.23 -15.57 41.47
CA SER A 113 6.21 -15.21 42.45
C SER A 113 6.60 -13.94 43.19
N MET A 114 5.84 -12.87 43.03
CA MET A 114 5.87 -11.71 43.93
C MET A 114 4.48 -11.52 44.55
N ALA A 115 4.43 -11.66 45.88
CA ALA A 115 3.23 -11.44 46.68
C ALA A 115 2.83 -9.96 46.68
N PRO A 116 1.52 -9.63 46.80
CA PRO A 116 1.07 -8.25 46.81
C PRO A 116 1.38 -7.57 48.14
N ALA A 117 2.00 -6.39 48.07
CA ALA A 117 2.16 -5.49 49.20
C ALA A 117 0.88 -4.68 49.43
N ASP A 118 0.43 -4.64 50.68
CA ASP A 118 -0.65 -3.80 51.19
C ASP A 118 -0.40 -2.32 50.91
N PHE A 119 -1.34 -1.65 50.23
CA PHE A 119 -1.36 -0.21 50.04
C PHE A 119 -2.50 0.40 50.87
N LYS A 120 -2.16 1.02 52.00
CA LYS A 120 -3.07 1.84 52.82
C LYS A 120 -3.31 3.19 52.14
N SER A 121 -4.57 3.60 52.05
CA SER A 121 -5.00 4.94 51.65
C SER A 121 -4.52 6.00 52.66
N PRO A 122 -4.05 7.18 52.24
CA PRO A 122 -3.84 8.30 53.14
C PRO A 122 -5.17 8.99 53.46
N ASP A 123 -5.39 9.23 54.75
CA ASP A 123 -6.47 10.05 55.29
C ASP A 123 -6.37 11.49 54.73
N MET A 124 -7.51 12.02 54.27
CA MET A 124 -7.67 13.45 53.98
C MET A 124 -8.07 14.17 55.27
N ASP A 125 -7.22 15.12 55.66
CA ASP A 125 -7.37 16.01 56.80
C ASP A 125 -8.15 17.26 56.34
N ASP A 126 -9.27 17.55 57.00
CA ASP A 126 -10.12 18.71 56.75
C ASP A 126 -9.47 19.96 57.37
N GLY A 127 -8.74 20.71 56.55
CA GLY A 127 -8.14 21.99 56.91
C GLY A 127 -9.00 23.18 56.51
N GLU A 128 -9.76 23.69 57.48
CA GLU A 128 -10.30 25.06 57.56
C GLU A 128 -9.22 26.09 57.19
N MET A 129 -9.49 27.01 56.25
CA MET A 129 -8.70 28.24 56.15
C MET A 129 -9.55 29.43 55.67
N ASP A 130 -9.37 30.50 56.45
CA ASP A 130 -10.11 31.72 56.59
C ASP A 130 -10.32 32.60 55.35
N SER A 131 -11.44 33.30 55.43
CA SER A 131 -11.76 34.57 54.77
C SER A 131 -10.82 35.71 55.17
N GLU A 132 -10.44 36.57 54.22
CA GLU A 132 -10.57 38.04 54.32
C GLU A 132 -10.07 38.76 53.05
N ASP A 133 -10.85 39.79 52.67
CA ASP A 133 -10.52 41.03 51.96
C ASP A 133 -10.13 41.03 50.46
N ASP A 134 -10.42 42.06 49.65
CA ASP A 134 -11.40 43.15 49.59
C ASP A 134 -11.10 43.88 48.24
N VAL A 135 -12.04 44.72 47.79
CA VAL A 135 -11.90 45.84 46.82
C VAL A 135 -12.05 45.55 45.31
N GLY A 136 -13.16 46.06 44.75
CA GLY A 136 -13.27 46.33 43.32
C GLY A 136 -14.66 46.70 42.78
N HIS A 137 -15.37 47.66 43.40
CA HIS A 137 -16.63 48.20 42.87
C HIS A 137 -16.43 49.04 41.58
N MET A 138 -17.27 48.79 40.58
CA MET A 138 -17.56 49.68 39.43
C MET A 138 -19.09 49.88 39.36
N PRO A 139 -19.59 51.12 39.23
CA PRO A 139 -21.02 51.41 39.34
C PRO A 139 -21.75 51.42 38.00
N GLY A 140 -23.01 50.99 38.02
CA GLY A 140 -24.06 51.54 37.17
C GLY A 140 -24.25 50.94 35.78
N SER A 141 -25.11 49.91 35.69
CA SER A 141 -25.97 49.75 34.51
C SER A 141 -27.38 49.39 34.97
N GLU A 142 -28.33 50.26 34.64
CA GLU A 142 -29.76 50.09 34.93
C GLU A 142 -30.32 48.86 34.18
N PRO A 143 -31.17 48.04 34.81
CA PRO A 143 -31.84 46.96 34.10
C PRO A 143 -32.96 47.53 33.24
N MET A 144 -32.77 47.45 31.92
CA MET A 144 -33.79 47.73 30.93
C MET A 144 -34.95 46.75 31.10
N ARG A 145 -36.08 47.22 31.65
CA ARG A 145 -37.36 46.50 31.72
C ARG A 145 -37.79 46.12 30.30
N GLN A 146 -37.56 44.86 29.92
CA GLN A 146 -38.26 44.25 28.79
C GLN A 146 -39.71 43.99 29.21
N ILE A 147 -40.62 44.72 28.57
CA ILE A 147 -42.05 44.44 28.59
C ILE A 147 -42.23 43.14 27.78
N LEU A 148 -42.32 42.02 28.49
CA LEU A 148 -42.70 40.73 27.93
C LEU A 148 -44.20 40.81 27.61
N HIS A 149 -44.55 40.86 26.32
CA HIS A 149 -45.90 40.57 25.87
C HIS A 149 -46.09 39.04 25.86
N PRO A 150 -46.92 38.46 26.74
CA PRO A 150 -47.46 37.13 26.49
C PRO A 150 -48.50 37.25 25.37
N ASP A 151 -48.70 36.18 24.59
CA ASP A 151 -49.68 36.06 23.50
C ASP A 151 -49.24 36.39 22.06
N GLN A 152 -48.00 36.06 21.69
CA GLN A 152 -47.72 35.59 20.32
C GLN A 152 -47.57 34.08 20.32
N GLN A 153 -48.69 33.37 20.27
CA GLN A 153 -48.73 31.96 19.88
C GLN A 153 -48.15 31.87 18.47
N ALA A 154 -46.91 31.38 18.39
CA ALA A 154 -46.23 31.09 17.13
C ALA A 154 -47.04 30.02 16.39
N THR A 155 -47.91 30.45 15.48
CA THR A 155 -48.50 29.56 14.49
C THR A 155 -47.35 28.83 13.79
N PRO A 156 -47.36 27.49 13.67
CA PRO A 156 -46.33 26.73 12.97
C PRO A 156 -46.33 27.15 11.49
N PHE A 157 -45.51 28.15 11.18
CA PHE A 157 -45.36 28.65 9.82
C PHE A 157 -44.76 27.51 8.99
N LEU A 158 -45.52 27.08 7.99
CA LEU A 158 -45.20 25.95 7.14
C LEU A 158 -43.87 26.16 6.41
N GLY A 159 -42.91 25.24 6.64
CA GLY A 159 -41.94 24.78 5.63
C GLY A 159 -40.84 25.74 5.21
N LEU A 160 -40.28 26.52 6.14
CA LEU A 160 -39.06 27.31 5.86
C LEU A 160 -37.82 26.43 6.03
N GLU A 161 -37.20 26.07 4.90
CA GLU A 161 -35.91 25.41 4.88
C GLU A 161 -34.81 26.48 4.87
N LEU A 162 -33.95 26.44 5.88
CA LEU A 162 -32.78 27.31 6.01
C LEU A 162 -31.56 26.50 5.60
N ILE A 163 -30.77 27.04 4.67
CA ILE A 163 -29.46 26.47 4.33
C ILE A 163 -28.40 27.28 5.05
N ASP A 164 -27.66 26.60 5.92
CA ASP A 164 -26.51 27.15 6.63
C ASP A 164 -25.28 27.10 5.71
N PHE A 165 -24.47 28.17 5.73
CA PHE A 165 -23.17 28.19 5.05
C PHE A 165 -22.15 27.35 5.83
N GLN A 166 -21.20 26.75 5.15
CA GLN A 166 -20.10 26.05 5.83
C GLN A 166 -18.83 26.89 5.84
N HIS A 167 -17.84 26.38 6.57
CA HIS A 167 -16.51 26.96 6.70
C HIS A 167 -15.66 26.71 5.45
N SER A 168 -16.05 27.29 4.31
CA SER A 168 -15.29 27.23 3.05
C SER A 168 -15.01 28.63 2.48
N ILE A 169 -13.89 28.78 1.77
CA ILE A 169 -13.53 30.05 1.10
C ILE A 169 -14.60 30.43 0.07
N TRP A 170 -15.20 29.45 -0.60
CA TRP A 170 -16.27 29.65 -1.55
C TRP A 170 -17.52 30.27 -0.91
N ASP A 171 -17.93 29.79 0.27
CA ASP A 171 -19.12 30.31 0.96
C ASP A 171 -18.86 31.73 1.50
N ALA A 172 -17.66 32.00 2.02
CA ALA A 172 -17.21 33.34 2.39
C ALA A 172 -17.24 34.31 1.20
N ALA A 173 -16.70 33.89 0.06
CA ALA A 173 -16.69 34.70 -1.16
C ALA A 173 -18.12 34.92 -1.69
N LEU A 174 -18.98 33.89 -1.61
CA LEU A 174 -20.39 33.99 -1.99
C LEU A 174 -21.09 35.07 -1.15
N ILE A 175 -20.90 35.06 0.17
CA ILE A 175 -21.46 36.08 1.08
C ILE A 175 -21.02 37.48 0.66
N VAL A 176 -19.73 37.68 0.37
CA VAL A 176 -19.20 38.98 -0.06
C VAL A 176 -19.80 39.41 -1.41
N MET A 177 -19.96 38.49 -2.37
CA MET A 177 -20.52 38.78 -3.70
C MET A 177 -22.03 39.05 -3.68
N LEU A 178 -22.77 38.38 -2.78
CA LEU A 178 -24.20 38.63 -2.56
C LEU A 178 -24.44 39.97 -1.86
N HIS A 179 -23.44 40.51 -1.15
CA HIS A 179 -23.59 41.77 -0.43
C HIS A 179 -23.41 42.98 -1.37
N SER A 180 -24.35 43.93 -1.31
CA SER A 180 -24.34 45.15 -2.15
C SER A 180 -23.10 46.01 -1.85
N ARG A 181 -22.42 46.51 -2.90
CA ARG A 181 -21.20 47.32 -2.83
C ARG A 181 -21.28 48.53 -1.87
N ASP A 182 -22.48 49.04 -1.58
CA ASP A 182 -22.67 50.21 -0.71
C ASP A 182 -22.94 49.84 0.76
N ARG A 183 -23.73 48.79 1.04
CA ARG A 183 -24.00 48.33 2.43
C ARG A 183 -22.97 47.30 2.93
N ALA A 184 -22.30 46.57 2.04
CA ALA A 184 -21.25 45.60 2.39
C ALA A 184 -20.09 46.27 3.10
N ARG A 185 -19.77 47.51 2.72
CA ARG A 185 -18.72 48.29 3.37
C ARG A 185 -19.04 48.58 4.84
N ALA A 186 -20.31 48.71 5.18
CA ALA A 186 -20.73 49.00 6.55
C ALA A 186 -20.67 47.74 7.45
N VAL A 187 -21.06 46.57 6.91
CA VAL A 187 -21.17 45.33 7.72
C VAL A 187 -19.91 44.48 7.66
N VAL A 188 -19.41 44.21 6.45
CA VAL A 188 -18.25 43.34 6.23
C VAL A 188 -16.95 44.14 6.31
N GLY A 189 -16.98 45.42 5.91
CA GLY A 189 -15.79 46.26 5.82
C GLY A 189 -14.98 45.99 4.53
N ASN A 190 -14.35 47.03 3.99
CA ASN A 190 -13.56 46.94 2.75
C ASN A 190 -12.43 45.90 2.85
N PHE A 191 -11.83 45.79 4.04
CA PHE A 191 -10.72 44.87 4.28
C PHE A 191 -11.14 43.40 4.15
N ASN A 192 -12.24 42.99 4.80
CA ASN A 192 -12.70 41.60 4.72
C ASN A 192 -13.18 41.24 3.30
N ALA A 193 -13.81 42.19 2.58
CA ALA A 193 -14.18 41.96 1.18
C ALA A 193 -12.94 41.78 0.27
N PHE A 194 -11.90 42.60 0.47
CA PHE A 194 -10.62 42.44 -0.23
C PHE A 194 -9.95 41.11 0.13
N LEU A 195 -9.91 40.75 1.41
CA LEU A 195 -9.33 39.50 1.88
C LEU A 195 -10.06 38.28 1.30
N ALA A 196 -11.40 38.24 1.37
CA ALA A 196 -12.19 37.15 0.81
C ALA A 196 -11.95 36.96 -0.70
N THR A 197 -11.84 38.08 -1.44
CA THR A 197 -11.57 38.05 -2.88
C THR A 197 -10.16 37.52 -3.16
N THR A 198 -9.16 37.96 -2.39
CA THR A 198 -7.78 37.48 -2.50
C THR A 198 -7.69 35.98 -2.17
N LEU A 199 -8.36 35.53 -1.10
CA LEU A 199 -8.42 34.12 -0.72
C LEU A 199 -9.13 33.27 -1.77
N LEU A 200 -10.20 33.77 -2.39
CA LEU A 200 -10.87 33.09 -3.50
C LEU A 200 -9.92 32.87 -4.69
N ILE A 201 -9.20 33.91 -5.12
CA ILE A 201 -8.24 33.82 -6.23
C ILE A 201 -7.13 32.82 -5.89
N MET A 202 -6.57 32.92 -4.67
CA MET A 202 -5.54 32.00 -4.20
C MET A 202 -6.04 30.55 -4.17
N ASN A 203 -7.26 30.32 -3.67
CA ASN A 203 -7.88 29.00 -3.63
C ASN A 203 -8.04 28.40 -5.04
N VAL A 204 -8.53 29.19 -5.99
CA VAL A 204 -8.62 28.77 -7.40
C VAL A 204 -7.25 28.41 -7.97
N ILE A 205 -6.22 29.23 -7.72
CA ILE A 205 -4.86 28.96 -8.19
C ILE A 205 -4.32 27.64 -7.59
N ILE A 206 -4.50 27.44 -6.28
CA ILE A 206 -4.03 26.23 -5.59
C ILE A 206 -4.76 24.99 -6.12
N GLN A 207 -6.10 25.02 -6.20
CA GLN A 207 -6.88 23.86 -6.66
C GLN A 207 -6.59 23.53 -8.13
N VAL A 208 -6.47 24.54 -9.00
CA VAL A 208 -6.05 24.32 -10.39
C VAL A 208 -4.63 23.75 -10.47
N GLY A 209 -3.70 24.26 -9.65
CA GLY A 209 -2.34 23.73 -9.55
C GLY A 209 -2.30 22.26 -9.13
N LEU A 210 -3.12 21.88 -8.13
CA LEU A 210 -3.25 20.49 -7.68
C LEU A 210 -3.86 19.58 -8.75
N ILE A 211 -4.88 20.05 -9.48
CA ILE A 211 -5.45 19.30 -10.60
C ILE A 211 -4.40 19.08 -11.70
N LEU A 212 -3.61 20.10 -12.05
CA LEU A 212 -2.54 19.97 -13.03
C LEU A 212 -1.45 19.00 -12.55
N ALA A 213 -1.12 19.02 -11.27
CA ALA A 213 -0.18 18.06 -10.67
C ALA A 213 -0.72 16.63 -10.76
N ILE A 214 -1.98 16.38 -10.37
CA ILE A 214 -2.61 15.06 -10.51
C ILE A 214 -2.61 14.60 -11.96
N ASN A 215 -2.96 15.49 -12.90
CA ASN A 215 -2.92 15.16 -14.33
C ASN A 215 -1.50 14.84 -14.82
N SER A 216 -0.46 15.50 -14.29
CA SER A 216 0.93 15.19 -14.65
C SER A 216 1.42 13.85 -14.10
N LEU A 217 0.83 13.40 -12.99
CA LEU A 217 1.12 12.09 -12.38
C LEU A 217 0.26 10.96 -12.97
N ALA A 218 -0.89 11.32 -13.56
CA ALA A 218 -1.80 10.38 -14.20
C ALA A 218 -1.30 10.04 -15.61
N GLU A 219 -0.41 9.04 -15.72
CA GLU A 219 -0.09 8.46 -17.02
C GLU A 219 -1.30 7.65 -17.52
N PRO A 220 -1.83 7.92 -18.74
CA PRO A 220 -3.03 7.25 -19.24
C PRO A 220 -2.81 5.77 -19.57
N ASN A 221 -1.57 5.30 -19.68
CA ASN A 221 -1.24 3.88 -19.81
C ASN A 221 0.20 3.59 -19.32
N PRO A 222 0.43 3.41 -18.01
CA PRO A 222 1.77 3.09 -17.49
C PRO A 222 2.22 1.67 -17.87
N LEU A 223 1.27 0.77 -18.17
CA LEU A 223 1.55 -0.64 -18.45
C LEU A 223 1.95 -0.92 -19.90
N GLY A 224 1.54 -0.06 -20.84
CA GLY A 224 1.81 -0.25 -22.26
C GLY A 224 3.30 -0.29 -22.59
N SER A 225 4.11 0.61 -22.02
CA SER A 225 5.57 0.59 -22.15
C SER A 225 6.20 -0.52 -21.30
N LEU A 226 5.68 -0.73 -20.10
CA LEU A 226 6.18 -1.76 -19.17
C LEU A 226 6.11 -3.16 -19.76
N LYS A 227 5.03 -3.50 -20.47
CA LYS A 227 4.87 -4.79 -21.13
C LYS A 227 6.02 -5.12 -22.09
N GLU A 228 6.41 -4.16 -22.94
CA GLU A 228 7.51 -4.39 -23.89
C GLU A 228 8.85 -4.51 -23.16
N VAL A 229 9.08 -3.69 -22.12
CA VAL A 229 10.28 -3.79 -21.27
C VAL A 229 10.36 -5.16 -20.58
N LEU A 230 9.25 -5.63 -19.99
CA LEU A 230 9.20 -6.93 -19.33
C LEU A 230 9.40 -8.09 -20.31
N ARG A 231 8.88 -7.97 -21.53
CA ARG A 231 9.09 -8.95 -22.60
C ARG A 231 10.56 -9.01 -23.03
N GLU A 232 11.18 -7.85 -23.26
CA GLU A 232 12.60 -7.76 -23.60
C GLU A 232 13.48 -8.30 -22.46
N GLN A 233 13.15 -7.97 -21.21
CA GLN A 233 13.88 -8.44 -20.04
C GLN A 233 13.73 -9.95 -19.84
N ARG A 234 12.53 -10.51 -20.07
CA ARG A 234 12.34 -11.97 -20.08
C ARG A 234 13.25 -12.64 -21.10
N ILE A 235 13.30 -12.12 -22.33
CA ILE A 235 14.12 -12.70 -23.38
C ILE A 235 15.60 -12.52 -23.04
N ARG A 236 16.05 -11.31 -22.70
CA ARG A 236 17.47 -10.99 -22.52
C ARG A 236 18.07 -11.61 -21.26
N ASP A 237 17.34 -11.56 -20.15
CA ASP A 237 17.86 -11.92 -18.83
C ASP A 237 17.20 -13.21 -18.35
N GLY A 238 15.87 -13.29 -18.44
CA GLY A 238 15.06 -14.38 -17.90
C GLY A 238 15.30 -15.76 -18.54
N GLN A 239 15.64 -15.79 -19.83
CA GLN A 239 15.89 -17.03 -20.60
C GLN A 239 17.36 -17.26 -20.96
N ALA A 240 18.26 -16.33 -20.60
CA ALA A 240 19.65 -16.48 -20.95
C ALA A 240 20.35 -17.56 -20.11
N TYR A 241 21.13 -18.42 -20.77
CA TYR A 241 21.81 -19.56 -20.16
C TYR A 241 22.76 -19.18 -19.01
N HIS A 242 23.25 -17.94 -18.96
CA HIS A 242 24.12 -17.50 -17.87
C HIS A 242 23.36 -17.18 -16.58
N ASN A 243 22.06 -16.84 -16.67
CA ASN A 243 21.17 -16.62 -15.52
C ASN A 243 20.33 -17.87 -15.17
N PHE A 244 20.56 -18.95 -15.90
CA PHE A 244 19.92 -20.24 -15.66
C PHE A 244 20.37 -20.84 -14.33
N ASP A 245 19.43 -21.28 -13.51
CA ASP A 245 19.76 -21.96 -12.27
C ASP A 245 20.13 -23.42 -12.55
N ARG A 246 21.43 -23.66 -12.50
CA ARG A 246 22.05 -24.97 -12.70
C ARG A 246 21.66 -25.99 -11.62
N LYS A 247 21.27 -25.55 -10.43
CA LYS A 247 20.92 -26.43 -9.31
C LYS A 247 19.56 -27.08 -9.53
N ASP A 248 18.56 -26.27 -9.83
CA ASP A 248 17.19 -26.76 -10.04
C ASP A 248 16.84 -27.04 -11.50
N LEU A 249 17.75 -26.71 -12.43
CA LEU A 249 17.52 -26.77 -13.87
C LEU A 249 16.25 -26.03 -14.25
N ILE A 250 16.13 -24.79 -13.77
CA ILE A 250 15.00 -23.90 -14.06
C ILE A 250 15.52 -22.56 -14.55
N THR A 251 14.78 -21.99 -15.49
CA THR A 251 15.11 -20.67 -16.02
C THR A 251 14.81 -19.61 -14.96
N GLN A 252 15.48 -18.46 -15.06
CA GLN A 252 15.18 -17.33 -14.18
C GLN A 252 13.72 -16.88 -14.32
N THR A 253 13.17 -16.91 -15.55
CA THR A 253 11.75 -16.66 -15.80
C THR A 253 10.86 -17.62 -14.99
N GLN A 254 11.15 -18.92 -15.03
CA GLN A 254 10.38 -19.92 -14.29
C GLN A 254 10.51 -19.73 -12.77
N GLN A 255 11.67 -19.30 -12.27
CA GLN A 255 11.84 -18.95 -10.86
C GLN A 255 10.97 -17.76 -10.44
N ILE A 256 10.94 -16.70 -11.26
CA ILE A 256 10.10 -15.51 -11.03
C ILE A 256 8.62 -15.92 -10.99
N CYS A 257 8.17 -16.69 -11.97
CA CYS A 257 6.78 -17.14 -12.06
C CYS A 257 6.38 -18.19 -11.01
N SER A 258 7.36 -18.80 -10.32
CA SER A 258 7.14 -19.71 -9.20
C SER A 258 7.46 -19.07 -7.83
N GLU A 259 7.64 -17.75 -7.79
CA GLU A 259 7.91 -16.97 -6.56
C GLU A 259 9.16 -17.44 -5.79
N LYS A 260 10.14 -18.01 -6.51
CA LYS A 260 11.40 -18.52 -5.91
C LYS A 260 12.54 -17.52 -5.93
N LEU A 261 12.46 -16.50 -6.78
CA LEU A 261 13.50 -15.50 -6.96
C LEU A 261 12.96 -14.10 -6.66
N TYR A 262 13.70 -13.33 -5.88
CA TYR A 262 13.42 -11.92 -5.59
C TYR A 262 14.41 -11.04 -6.34
N ASN A 263 13.91 -10.31 -7.33
CA ASN A 263 14.61 -9.26 -8.05
C ASN A 263 13.59 -8.22 -8.55
N GLU A 264 14.04 -7.11 -9.13
CA GLU A 264 13.16 -6.02 -9.58
C GLU A 264 12.06 -6.50 -10.56
N MET A 265 12.39 -7.46 -11.44
CA MET A 265 11.42 -8.07 -12.35
C MET A 265 10.41 -8.94 -11.60
N ALA A 266 10.85 -9.68 -10.58
CA ALA A 266 10.00 -10.49 -9.72
C ALA A 266 9.05 -9.64 -8.89
N ASP A 267 9.53 -8.52 -8.35
CA ASP A 267 8.69 -7.58 -7.59
C ASP A 267 7.58 -7.03 -8.50
N THR A 268 7.93 -6.60 -9.71
CA THR A 268 6.95 -6.15 -10.71
C THR A 268 5.96 -7.26 -11.08
N THR A 269 6.46 -8.48 -11.30
CA THR A 269 5.63 -9.64 -11.63
C THR A 269 4.71 -10.03 -10.47
N HIS A 270 5.18 -9.91 -9.23
CA HIS A 270 4.43 -10.16 -8.01
C HIS A 270 3.30 -9.14 -7.84
N TRP A 271 3.56 -7.84 -8.04
CA TRP A 271 2.49 -6.83 -8.01
C TRP A 271 1.44 -7.08 -9.11
N LEU A 272 1.88 -7.46 -10.31
CA LEU A 272 0.96 -7.82 -11.40
C LEU A 272 0.15 -9.09 -11.10
N SER A 273 0.76 -10.12 -10.49
CA SER A 273 0.08 -11.36 -10.14
C SER A 273 -0.95 -11.17 -9.03
N GLU A 274 -0.62 -10.32 -8.04
CA GLU A 274 -1.52 -9.92 -6.96
C GLU A 274 -2.68 -9.08 -7.50
N TYR A 275 -2.39 -8.09 -8.35
CA TYR A 275 -3.42 -7.26 -8.97
C TYR A 275 -4.40 -8.06 -9.84
N THR A 276 -3.90 -9.02 -10.62
CA THR A 276 -4.71 -9.85 -11.53
C THR A 276 -5.34 -11.08 -10.88
N ASN A 277 -5.06 -11.33 -9.59
CA ASN A 277 -5.55 -12.47 -8.80
C ASN A 277 -5.24 -13.84 -9.41
N ARG A 278 -4.08 -13.98 -10.08
CA ARG A 278 -3.70 -15.25 -10.76
C ARG A 278 -3.16 -16.32 -9.79
N GLY A 279 -2.76 -15.94 -8.57
CA GLY A 279 -2.17 -16.85 -7.56
C GLY A 279 -3.05 -17.15 -6.34
N GLY A 280 -4.24 -16.57 -6.23
CA GLY A 280 -5.03 -16.61 -5.00
C GLY A 280 -5.89 -17.88 -4.85
N ALA A 281 -5.42 -18.87 -4.09
CA ALA A 281 -6.29 -19.84 -3.45
C ALA A 281 -7.21 -19.12 -2.45
N PHE A 282 -8.53 -19.20 -2.66
CA PHE A 282 -9.64 -18.76 -1.79
C PHE A 282 -9.27 -17.74 -0.68
N GLY A 283 -9.38 -16.43 -0.97
CA GLY A 283 -9.45 -15.43 0.12
C GLY A 283 -8.91 -14.03 -0.18
N LYS A 284 -8.07 -13.84 -1.20
CA LYS A 284 -7.57 -12.49 -1.56
C LYS A 284 -8.52 -11.83 -2.58
N LEU A 285 -8.90 -10.58 -2.31
CA LEU A 285 -9.66 -9.74 -3.23
C LEU A 285 -8.76 -9.36 -4.41
N SER A 286 -9.29 -9.45 -5.63
CA SER A 286 -8.58 -9.04 -6.84
C SER A 286 -8.32 -7.53 -6.83
N GLY A 287 -7.17 -7.09 -7.35
CA GLY A 287 -6.75 -5.68 -7.33
C GLY A 287 -7.74 -4.76 -8.06
N ASP A 288 -8.34 -5.25 -9.14
CA ASP A 288 -9.42 -4.54 -9.85
C ASP A 288 -10.66 -4.29 -8.98
N VAL A 289 -11.02 -5.22 -8.10
CA VAL A 289 -12.13 -5.05 -7.13
C VAL A 289 -11.77 -4.00 -6.09
N ILE A 290 -10.53 -4.00 -5.58
CA ILE A 290 -10.08 -2.98 -4.62
C ILE A 290 -10.07 -1.59 -5.29
N CYS A 291 -9.60 -1.51 -6.53
CA CYS A 291 -9.65 -0.28 -7.34
C CYS A 291 -11.09 0.20 -7.54
N MET A 292 -12.03 -0.71 -7.84
CA MET A 292 -13.46 -0.36 -7.92
C MET A 292 -14.04 0.16 -6.60
N LEU A 293 -13.63 -0.40 -5.46
CA LEU A 293 -14.05 0.09 -4.14
C LEU A 293 -13.47 1.48 -3.86
N ALA A 294 -12.19 1.72 -4.17
CA ALA A 294 -11.56 3.03 -4.04
C ALA A 294 -12.26 4.08 -4.94
N MET A 295 -12.55 3.72 -6.20
CA MET A 295 -13.31 4.56 -7.12
C MET A 295 -14.74 4.80 -6.61
N PHE A 296 -15.40 3.80 -6.01
CA PHE A 296 -16.73 3.98 -5.41
C PHE A 296 -16.71 5.01 -4.28
N VAL A 297 -15.74 4.90 -3.36
CA VAL A 297 -15.57 5.87 -2.28
C VAL A 297 -15.27 7.27 -2.85
N TRP A 298 -14.38 7.36 -3.83
CA TRP A 298 -14.05 8.63 -4.48
C TRP A 298 -15.25 9.27 -5.20
N VAL A 299 -15.97 8.52 -6.03
CA VAL A 299 -17.14 9.01 -6.77
C VAL A 299 -18.26 9.41 -5.82
N THR A 300 -18.51 8.63 -4.75
CA THR A 300 -19.53 8.99 -3.75
C THR A 300 -19.16 10.24 -2.95
N SER A 301 -17.87 10.42 -2.65
CA SER A 301 -17.33 11.63 -2.01
C SER A 301 -17.41 12.85 -2.93
N MET A 302 -17.11 12.72 -4.21
CA MET A 302 -17.26 13.82 -5.18
C MET A 302 -18.72 14.13 -5.51
N ALA A 303 -19.59 13.11 -5.48
CA ALA A 303 -21.03 13.27 -5.67
C ALA A 303 -21.68 14.15 -4.59
N THR A 304 -21.20 14.11 -3.33
CA THR A 304 -21.68 15.03 -2.30
C THR A 304 -21.28 16.47 -2.59
N GLU A 305 -20.06 16.69 -3.06
CA GLU A 305 -19.55 18.03 -3.39
C GLU A 305 -20.23 18.63 -4.63
N LEU A 306 -20.45 17.83 -5.68
CA LEU A 306 -21.18 18.24 -6.88
C LEU A 306 -22.65 18.58 -6.56
N ARG A 307 -23.30 17.76 -5.73
CA ARG A 307 -24.67 18.07 -5.26
C ARG A 307 -24.67 19.37 -4.48
N ARG A 308 -23.78 19.52 -3.51
CA ARG A 308 -23.73 20.70 -2.65
C ARG A 308 -23.51 21.97 -3.47
N THR A 309 -22.55 21.96 -4.38
CA THR A 309 -22.23 23.12 -5.22
C THR A 309 -23.33 23.42 -6.24
N GLY A 310 -23.76 22.40 -6.99
CA GLY A 310 -24.70 22.58 -8.10
C GLY A 310 -26.14 22.76 -7.63
N HIS A 311 -26.62 21.82 -6.81
CA HIS A 311 -28.00 21.81 -6.32
C HIS A 311 -28.16 22.75 -5.12
N ASP A 312 -27.44 22.52 -4.02
CA ASP A 312 -27.76 23.21 -2.76
C ASP A 312 -27.33 24.69 -2.77
N MET A 313 -26.20 25.03 -3.37
CA MET A 313 -25.73 26.42 -3.48
C MET A 313 -26.22 27.09 -4.77
N GLY A 314 -26.04 26.44 -5.92
CA GLY A 314 -26.39 26.99 -7.23
C GLY A 314 -27.88 27.26 -7.41
N LEU A 315 -28.73 26.24 -7.19
CA LEU A 315 -30.17 26.37 -7.36
C LEU A 315 -30.76 27.39 -6.38
N VAL A 316 -30.21 27.45 -5.17
CA VAL A 316 -30.70 28.32 -4.10
C VAL A 316 -30.41 29.78 -4.41
N VAL A 317 -29.18 30.11 -4.83
CA VAL A 317 -28.84 31.47 -5.30
C VAL A 317 -29.70 31.90 -6.50
N LEU A 318 -29.98 30.96 -7.42
CA LEU A 318 -30.85 31.23 -8.56
C LEU A 318 -32.32 31.44 -8.14
N SER A 319 -32.80 30.69 -7.15
CA SER A 319 -34.19 30.72 -6.64
C SER A 319 -34.54 31.95 -5.79
N LEU A 320 -33.54 32.66 -5.24
CA LEU A 320 -33.79 33.83 -4.40
C LEU A 320 -34.68 34.87 -5.10
N PRO A 321 -35.66 35.52 -4.45
CA PRO A 321 -36.48 36.52 -5.14
C PRO A 321 -35.62 37.70 -5.59
N ARG A 322 -35.95 38.24 -6.77
CA ARG A 322 -35.30 39.44 -7.30
C ARG A 322 -35.84 40.66 -6.57
N THR A 323 -34.96 41.38 -5.87
CA THR A 323 -35.29 42.63 -5.19
C THR A 323 -34.43 43.77 -5.72
N GLU A 324 -34.96 45.00 -5.66
CA GLU A 324 -34.19 46.21 -6.02
C GLU A 324 -33.16 46.56 -4.95
N GLU A 325 -33.49 46.31 -3.68
CA GLU A 325 -32.56 46.40 -2.57
C GLU A 325 -32.34 45.02 -1.94
N MET A 326 -31.11 44.75 -1.52
CA MET A 326 -30.81 43.54 -0.75
C MET A 326 -31.54 43.63 0.60
N GLN A 327 -32.40 42.66 0.87
CA GLN A 327 -33.11 42.55 2.13
C GLN A 327 -32.49 41.41 2.95
N TRP A 328 -32.24 41.70 4.22
CA TRP A 328 -31.82 40.72 5.21
C TRP A 328 -32.65 40.90 6.47
N GLU A 329 -32.93 39.78 7.13
CA GLU A 329 -33.66 39.77 8.39
C GLU A 329 -32.81 39.09 9.46
N LEU A 330 -32.64 39.76 10.60
CA LEU A 330 -32.03 39.15 11.78
C LEU A 330 -33.10 38.33 12.49
N ARG A 331 -33.09 37.00 12.31
CA ARG A 331 -33.99 36.09 13.04
C ARG A 331 -33.17 35.20 13.95
N LYS A 332 -33.50 35.22 15.26
CA LYS A 332 -32.85 34.38 16.28
C LYS A 332 -31.31 34.49 16.27
N GLY A 333 -30.78 35.70 16.07
CA GLY A 333 -29.33 35.95 16.02
C GLY A 333 -28.63 35.48 14.73
N ARG A 334 -29.37 35.02 13.71
CA ARG A 334 -28.81 34.71 12.38
C ARG A 334 -29.26 35.74 11.35
N TYR A 335 -28.35 36.11 10.46
CA TYR A 335 -28.63 36.98 9.33
C TYR A 335 -29.15 36.15 8.17
N ILE A 336 -30.42 36.34 7.82
CA ILE A 336 -31.08 35.60 6.77
C ILE A 336 -31.19 36.48 5.52
N ILE A 337 -30.63 36.02 4.39
CA ILE A 337 -30.74 36.72 3.12
C ILE A 337 -32.08 36.37 2.47
N THR A 338 -32.96 37.35 2.29
CA THR A 338 -34.32 37.14 1.74
C THR A 338 -34.45 37.50 0.28
N GLY A 339 -33.62 38.40 -0.27
CA GLY A 339 -33.69 38.82 -1.68
C GLY A 339 -32.41 39.50 -2.18
N VAL A 340 -32.11 39.31 -3.47
CA VAL A 340 -30.83 39.72 -4.09
C VAL A 340 -31.04 40.33 -5.49
N LYS A 341 -30.18 41.31 -5.87
CA LYS A 341 -30.20 41.93 -7.20
C LYS A 341 -29.79 40.96 -8.30
N ARG A 342 -30.33 41.13 -9.52
CA ARG A 342 -30.00 40.28 -10.69
C ARG A 342 -28.51 40.25 -11.03
N VAL A 343 -27.84 41.40 -10.99
CA VAL A 343 -26.40 41.51 -11.30
C VAL A 343 -25.56 40.71 -10.28
N GLN A 344 -25.92 40.76 -9.00
CA GLN A 344 -25.20 40.03 -7.94
C GLN A 344 -25.39 38.53 -8.06
N LYS A 345 -26.60 38.07 -8.43
CA LYS A 345 -26.83 36.66 -8.74
C LYS A 345 -25.95 36.16 -9.89
N VAL A 346 -25.92 36.91 -10.99
CA VAL A 346 -25.08 36.56 -12.15
C VAL A 346 -23.60 36.54 -11.74
N LEU A 347 -23.15 37.52 -10.96
CA LEU A 347 -21.78 37.57 -10.48
C LEU A 347 -21.44 36.40 -9.55
N ALA A 348 -22.31 36.07 -8.59
CA ALA A 348 -22.15 34.94 -7.69
C ALA A 348 -22.08 33.60 -8.45
N VAL A 349 -22.94 33.42 -9.46
CA VAL A 349 -22.92 32.22 -10.31
C VAL A 349 -21.64 32.16 -11.13
N MET A 350 -21.25 33.25 -11.80
CA MET A 350 -20.10 33.27 -12.71
C MET A 350 -18.75 33.22 -12.00
N MET A 351 -18.61 33.85 -10.82
CA MET A 351 -17.33 33.99 -10.12
C MET A 351 -17.11 32.95 -9.00
N VAL A 352 -18.18 32.33 -8.48
CA VAL A 352 -18.08 31.40 -7.34
C VAL A 352 -18.60 30.02 -7.71
N ILE A 353 -19.88 29.91 -8.09
CA ILE A 353 -20.53 28.60 -8.30
C ILE A 353 -19.96 27.86 -9.52
N LEU A 354 -19.84 28.54 -10.66
CA LEU A 354 -19.37 27.92 -11.91
C LEU A 354 -17.91 27.47 -11.81
N PRO A 355 -16.95 28.29 -11.32
CA PRO A 355 -15.57 27.83 -11.13
C PRO A 355 -15.46 26.65 -10.14
N ARG A 356 -16.17 26.70 -9.00
CA ARG A 356 -16.20 25.59 -8.02
C ARG A 356 -16.72 24.31 -8.66
N LEU A 357 -17.79 24.39 -9.45
CA LEU A 357 -18.36 23.24 -10.15
C LEU A 357 -17.39 22.68 -11.20
N LEU A 358 -16.72 23.53 -11.97
CA LEU A 358 -15.73 23.10 -12.96
C LEU A 358 -14.54 22.40 -12.30
N ILE A 359 -14.01 22.96 -11.21
CA ILE A 359 -12.93 22.36 -10.43
C ILE A 359 -13.37 20.99 -9.90
N ALA A 360 -14.56 20.88 -9.32
CA ALA A 360 -15.08 19.59 -8.82
C ALA A 360 -15.24 18.54 -9.94
N VAL A 361 -15.73 18.93 -11.12
CA VAL A 361 -15.86 18.02 -12.27
C VAL A 361 -14.48 17.56 -12.78
N PHE A 362 -13.52 18.48 -12.91
CA PHE A 362 -12.16 18.11 -13.33
C PHE A 362 -11.45 17.24 -12.29
N LEU A 363 -11.61 17.54 -11.00
CA LEU A 363 -11.02 16.75 -9.92
C LEU A 363 -11.62 15.33 -9.90
N LEU A 364 -12.93 15.18 -10.10
CA LEU A 364 -13.56 13.87 -10.27
C LEU A 364 -12.97 13.12 -11.47
N TRP A 365 -12.87 13.76 -12.63
CA TRP A 365 -12.35 13.15 -13.86
C TRP A 365 -10.90 12.68 -13.72
N TYR A 366 -9.99 13.57 -13.31
CA TYR A 366 -8.58 13.22 -13.17
C TYR A 366 -8.32 12.30 -11.98
N GLY A 367 -9.09 12.40 -10.89
CA GLY A 367 -9.02 11.48 -9.77
C GLY A 367 -9.38 10.04 -10.17
N MET A 368 -10.36 9.85 -11.06
CA MET A 368 -10.67 8.51 -11.59
C MET A 368 -9.54 7.94 -12.44
N ILE A 369 -8.94 8.74 -13.33
CA ILE A 369 -7.81 8.30 -14.17
C ILE A 369 -6.60 7.96 -13.28
N TYR A 370 -6.30 8.80 -12.29
CA TYR A 370 -5.20 8.60 -11.36
C TYR A 370 -5.35 7.31 -10.54
N LEU A 371 -6.54 7.05 -10.01
CA LEU A 371 -6.84 5.80 -9.28
C LEU A 371 -6.80 4.58 -10.21
N ALA A 372 -7.29 4.70 -11.44
CA ALA A 372 -7.25 3.59 -12.41
C ALA A 372 -5.82 3.17 -12.77
N GLY A 373 -4.91 4.14 -12.89
CA GLY A 373 -3.51 3.90 -13.25
C GLY A 373 -2.65 3.33 -12.12
N THR A 374 -3.16 3.24 -10.88
CA THR A 374 -2.39 2.73 -9.75
C THR A 374 -2.50 1.20 -9.66
N ILE A 375 -1.40 0.50 -9.98
CA ILE A 375 -1.35 -0.98 -9.98
C ILE A 375 -1.02 -1.59 -8.60
N ASN A 376 -0.29 -0.85 -7.76
CA ASN A 376 0.04 -1.29 -6.42
C ASN A 376 -1.13 -1.00 -5.47
N ILE A 377 -1.57 -2.02 -4.74
CA ILE A 377 -2.74 -1.95 -3.86
C ILE A 377 -2.51 -0.98 -2.69
N ASP A 378 -1.29 -0.96 -2.14
CA ASP A 378 -0.94 -0.08 -1.02
C ASP A 378 -0.99 1.39 -1.45
N ASP A 379 -0.43 1.68 -2.64
CA ASP A 379 -0.44 3.02 -3.22
C ASP A 379 -1.85 3.47 -3.60
N LEU A 380 -2.72 2.54 -4.00
CA LEU A 380 -4.10 2.84 -4.38
C LEU A 380 -4.90 3.43 -3.19
N LEU A 381 -4.75 2.85 -2.00
CA LEU A 381 -5.40 3.35 -0.79
C LEU A 381 -4.84 4.72 -0.39
N LEU A 382 -3.52 4.87 -0.42
CA LEU A 382 -2.85 6.13 -0.11
C LEU A 382 -3.24 7.25 -1.09
N ASN A 383 -3.34 6.92 -2.38
CA ASN A 383 -3.78 7.83 -3.43
C ASN A 383 -5.24 8.25 -3.27
N ALA A 384 -6.13 7.33 -2.88
CA ALA A 384 -7.54 7.66 -2.61
C ALA A 384 -7.68 8.63 -1.42
N VAL A 385 -6.90 8.43 -0.36
CA VAL A 385 -6.88 9.35 0.79
C VAL A 385 -6.28 10.70 0.42
N ALA A 386 -5.21 10.72 -0.38
CA ALA A 386 -4.60 11.97 -0.85
C ALA A 386 -5.57 12.80 -1.70
N LEU A 387 -6.39 12.16 -2.54
CA LEU A 387 -7.42 12.85 -3.31
C LEU A 387 -8.51 13.48 -2.42
N GLU A 388 -8.88 12.83 -1.31
CA GLU A 388 -9.81 13.42 -0.33
C GLU A 388 -9.19 14.64 0.37
N PHE A 389 -7.89 14.61 0.66
CA PHE A 389 -7.18 15.79 1.16
C PHE A 389 -7.22 16.94 0.16
N VAL A 390 -6.93 16.67 -1.13
CA VAL A 390 -6.97 17.69 -2.20
C VAL A 390 -8.37 18.29 -2.33
N LYS A 391 -9.42 17.47 -2.23
CA LYS A 391 -10.81 17.91 -2.27
C LYS A 391 -11.12 18.92 -1.15
N ASN A 392 -10.63 18.69 0.07
CA ASN A 392 -10.94 19.50 1.26
C ASN A 392 -9.95 20.68 1.47
N VAL A 393 -9.09 20.98 0.49
CA VAL A 393 -8.04 22.01 0.65
C VAL A 393 -8.62 23.41 0.89
N ASP A 394 -9.80 23.73 0.35
CA ASP A 394 -10.44 25.02 0.52
C ASP A 394 -11.00 25.23 1.94
N GLU A 395 -11.44 24.15 2.60
CA GLU A 395 -11.88 24.17 3.99
C GLU A 395 -10.67 24.36 4.93
N LEU A 396 -9.55 23.68 4.65
CA LEU A 396 -8.29 23.88 5.38
C LEU A 396 -7.74 25.30 5.24
N LEU A 397 -7.75 25.84 4.01
CA LEU A 397 -7.33 27.23 3.77
C LEU A 397 -8.27 28.24 4.43
N PHE A 398 -9.57 27.95 4.50
CA PHE A 398 -10.53 28.77 5.23
C PHE A 398 -10.17 28.83 6.71
N GLU A 399 -10.00 27.68 7.35
CA GLU A 399 -9.71 27.60 8.78
C GLU A 399 -8.38 28.29 9.14
N ALA A 400 -7.37 28.15 8.29
CA ALA A 400 -6.05 28.72 8.52
C ALA A 400 -5.99 30.24 8.29
N LEU A 401 -6.66 30.76 7.26
CA LEU A 401 -6.42 32.12 6.76
C LEU A 401 -7.56 33.10 7.04
N VAL A 402 -8.78 32.62 7.28
CA VAL A 402 -9.94 33.50 7.50
C VAL A 402 -9.96 33.99 8.95
N PRO A 403 -10.01 35.32 9.20
CA PRO A 403 -10.08 35.85 10.56
C PRO A 403 -11.31 35.32 11.30
N ARG A 404 -11.16 35.00 12.60
CA ARG A 404 -12.24 34.48 13.46
C ARG A 404 -13.55 35.28 13.36
N ARG A 405 -13.47 36.61 13.19
CA ARG A 405 -14.64 37.48 13.02
C ARG A 405 -15.42 37.19 11.73
N MET A 406 -14.70 36.97 10.63
CA MET A 406 -15.31 36.61 9.35
C MET A 406 -15.82 35.16 9.40
N ALA A 407 -15.09 34.24 10.03
CA ALA A 407 -15.57 32.87 10.24
C ALA A 407 -16.87 32.82 11.07
N ALA A 408 -16.97 33.60 12.14
CA ALA A 408 -18.20 33.75 12.93
C ALA A 408 -19.32 34.40 12.11
N MET A 409 -19.00 35.33 11.22
CA MET A 409 -20.01 35.92 10.31
C MET A 409 -20.57 34.87 9.35
N VAL A 410 -19.72 34.02 8.77
CA VAL A 410 -20.13 32.92 7.87
C VAL A 410 -21.04 31.93 8.60
N SER A 411 -20.70 31.55 9.84
CA SER A 411 -21.53 30.60 10.63
C SER A 411 -22.87 31.16 11.10
N HIS A 412 -23.02 32.49 11.17
CA HIS A 412 -24.28 33.15 11.55
C HIS A 412 -25.14 33.57 10.35
N MET A 413 -24.72 33.27 9.13
CA MET A 413 -25.51 33.56 7.93
C MET A 413 -26.25 32.32 7.44
N ALA A 414 -27.46 32.52 6.93
CA ALA A 414 -28.25 31.48 6.29
C ALA A 414 -29.02 32.07 5.09
N ILE A 415 -29.31 31.22 4.10
CA ILE A 415 -30.18 31.59 2.97
C ILE A 415 -31.57 31.01 3.23
N GLN A 416 -32.60 31.85 3.08
CA GLN A 416 -33.99 31.40 3.19
C GLN A 416 -34.56 31.09 1.81
N ILE A 417 -35.05 29.86 1.65
CA ILE A 417 -35.72 29.43 0.43
C ILE A 417 -37.22 29.56 0.63
N TYR A 418 -37.87 30.32 -0.25
CA TYR A 418 -39.32 30.31 -0.34
C TYR A 418 -39.73 29.13 -1.20
N VAL A 419 -40.10 28.01 -0.57
CA VAL A 419 -40.83 26.94 -1.25
C VAL A 419 -42.19 27.52 -1.61
N SER A 420 -42.25 28.15 -2.79
CA SER A 420 -43.43 28.86 -3.25
C SER A 420 -44.55 27.86 -3.46
N ARG A 421 -45.38 27.67 -2.43
CA ARG A 421 -46.61 26.88 -2.49
C ARG A 421 -47.68 27.67 -3.26
N HIS A 422 -47.33 28.22 -4.42
CA HIS A 422 -48.27 28.86 -5.31
C HIS A 422 -49.03 27.80 -6.08
N HIS A 423 -50.10 27.27 -5.46
CA HIS A 423 -51.35 26.88 -6.11
C HIS A 423 -52.33 26.52 -4.99
N THR A 424 -53.17 27.47 -4.55
CA THR A 424 -54.61 27.25 -4.21
C THR A 424 -55.27 28.38 -3.43
N LEU A 425 -54.56 29.41 -2.95
CA LEU A 425 -55.20 30.55 -2.29
C LEU A 425 -55.14 31.80 -3.16
N LEU A 426 -55.96 31.82 -4.22
CA LEU A 426 -56.48 33.08 -4.75
C LEU A 426 -57.55 33.56 -3.74
N PRO A 427 -57.36 34.70 -3.06
CA PRO A 427 -58.43 35.32 -2.28
C PRO A 427 -59.27 36.12 -3.28
N ASN A 428 -60.26 35.47 -3.89
CA ASN A 428 -61.35 36.21 -4.51
C ASN A 428 -62.66 35.42 -4.39
N GLU A 429 -63.07 35.15 -3.16
CA GLU A 429 -64.51 35.06 -2.90
C GLU A 429 -65.11 36.44 -3.16
N ARG A 430 -65.63 36.65 -4.38
CA ARG A 430 -66.88 37.40 -4.59
C ARG A 430 -67.44 37.43 -6.01
N LEU A 431 -66.83 36.77 -6.99
CA LEU A 431 -67.46 36.66 -8.31
C LEU A 431 -67.26 35.27 -8.88
N TYR A 432 -68.32 34.46 -8.84
CA TYR A 432 -68.81 33.51 -9.83
C TYR A 432 -69.55 32.35 -9.11
N GLU A 433 -70.80 32.62 -8.74
CA GLU A 433 -71.82 31.56 -8.72
C GLU A 433 -71.92 30.99 -10.14
N GLY A 434 -71.62 29.70 -10.29
CA GLY A 434 -71.87 28.97 -11.52
C GLY A 434 -70.63 28.50 -12.27
N ARG A 435 -69.85 27.59 -11.68
CA ARG A 435 -69.12 26.60 -12.49
C ARG A 435 -68.72 25.36 -11.68
N LEU A 436 -69.15 24.23 -12.22
CA LEU A 436 -68.92 22.83 -11.83
C LEU A 436 -67.74 22.59 -10.86
N SER A 437 -68.13 22.22 -9.64
CA SER A 437 -67.29 21.59 -8.63
C SER A 437 -66.77 20.24 -9.14
N PHE A 438 -65.48 20.18 -9.47
CA PHE A 438 -64.73 18.93 -9.62
C PHE A 438 -63.91 18.62 -8.34
N SER A 439 -64.24 19.26 -7.22
CA SER A 439 -63.48 19.20 -5.97
C SER A 439 -63.91 18.06 -5.03
N GLY A 440 -64.76 17.14 -5.49
CA GLY A 440 -65.30 16.04 -4.66
C GLY A 440 -64.62 14.68 -4.79
N LEU A 441 -63.56 14.53 -5.61
CA LEU A 441 -63.05 13.21 -6.00
C LEU A 441 -61.64 12.85 -5.52
N MET A 442 -60.95 13.71 -4.76
CA MET A 442 -59.63 13.36 -4.22
C MET A 442 -59.55 13.69 -2.71
N PRO A 443 -59.49 12.69 -1.82
CA PRO A 443 -59.38 12.89 -0.37
C PRO A 443 -58.04 13.54 0.01
N ALA A 444 -58.08 14.47 0.97
CA ALA A 444 -56.95 15.29 1.42
C ALA A 444 -55.70 14.51 1.89
N GLU A 445 -55.81 13.21 2.13
CA GLU A 445 -54.69 12.33 2.50
C GLU A 445 -53.67 12.10 1.37
N THR A 446 -54.02 12.31 0.09
CA THR A 446 -53.10 12.01 -1.04
C THR A 446 -51.97 13.02 -1.24
N THR A 447 -52.07 14.25 -0.72
CA THR A 447 -51.05 15.28 -0.95
C THR A 447 -49.74 15.07 -0.17
N ARG A 448 -49.77 14.29 0.93
CA ARG A 448 -48.54 13.88 1.63
C ARG A 448 -47.73 12.82 0.85
N GLY A 449 -48.36 12.07 -0.05
CA GLY A 449 -47.68 11.06 -0.87
C GLY A 449 -46.75 11.66 -1.94
N LEU A 450 -47.06 12.87 -2.44
CA LEU A 450 -46.33 13.45 -3.57
C LEU A 450 -44.93 13.95 -3.19
N SER A 451 -44.74 14.55 -2.00
CA SER A 451 -43.41 15.02 -1.59
C SER A 451 -42.46 13.86 -1.28
N LEU A 452 -42.98 12.77 -0.71
CA LEU A 452 -42.22 11.54 -0.50
C LEU A 452 -41.72 10.97 -1.83
N SER A 453 -42.59 10.97 -2.86
CA SER A 453 -42.23 10.48 -4.20
C SER A 453 -41.08 11.29 -4.85
N VAL A 454 -41.04 12.61 -4.66
CA VAL A 454 -39.99 13.46 -5.24
C VAL A 454 -38.65 13.21 -4.55
N GLN A 455 -38.61 13.15 -3.22
CA GLN A 455 -37.38 12.89 -2.47
C GLN A 455 -36.82 11.50 -2.78
N THR A 456 -37.67 10.47 -2.86
CA THR A 456 -37.26 9.12 -3.28
C THR A 456 -36.75 9.12 -4.72
N PHE A 457 -37.39 9.85 -5.64
CA PHE A 457 -36.93 9.97 -7.02
C PHE A 457 -35.52 10.59 -7.11
N TYR A 458 -35.25 11.66 -6.35
CA TYR A 458 -33.91 12.25 -6.29
C TYR A 458 -32.86 11.29 -5.71
N ALA A 459 -33.22 10.50 -4.69
CA ALA A 459 -32.34 9.48 -4.12
C ALA A 459 -32.02 8.39 -5.15
N LEU A 460 -33.02 7.91 -5.91
CA LEU A 460 -32.83 6.92 -6.97
C LEU A 460 -31.99 7.47 -8.13
N PHE A 461 -32.29 8.69 -8.59
CA PHE A 461 -31.50 9.38 -9.59
C PHE A 461 -30.04 9.52 -9.14
N ARG A 462 -29.83 9.75 -7.83
CA ARG A 462 -28.50 9.83 -7.24
C ARG A 462 -27.71 8.53 -7.35
N VAL A 463 -28.33 7.43 -6.92
CA VAL A 463 -27.72 6.10 -7.04
C VAL A 463 -27.44 5.76 -8.50
N PHE A 464 -28.37 6.12 -9.40
CA PHE A 464 -28.25 5.85 -10.83
C PHE A 464 -27.09 6.60 -11.49
N TYR A 465 -26.91 7.90 -11.25
CA TYR A 465 -25.78 8.61 -11.84
C TYR A 465 -24.44 8.15 -11.28
N ILE A 466 -24.37 7.79 -9.98
CA ILE A 466 -23.16 7.22 -9.38
C ILE A 466 -22.80 5.90 -10.07
N ALA A 467 -23.81 5.03 -10.28
CA ALA A 467 -23.63 3.78 -11.01
C ALA A 467 -23.18 4.00 -12.46
N ILE A 468 -23.73 5.00 -13.17
CA ILE A 468 -23.28 5.35 -14.53
C ILE A 468 -21.82 5.81 -14.54
N ILE A 469 -21.43 6.68 -13.62
CA ILE A 469 -20.05 7.18 -13.54
C ILE A 469 -19.09 6.03 -13.25
N LEU A 470 -19.44 5.14 -12.31
CA LEU A 470 -18.61 3.98 -12.00
C LEU A 470 -18.53 2.97 -13.14
N LEU A 471 -19.64 2.70 -13.83
CA LEU A 471 -19.64 1.84 -15.00
C LEU A 471 -18.79 2.45 -16.12
N GLY A 472 -18.92 3.75 -16.35
CA GLY A 472 -18.07 4.48 -17.30
C GLY A 472 -16.59 4.39 -16.91
N ALA A 473 -16.25 4.63 -15.65
CA ALA A 473 -14.88 4.55 -15.16
C ALA A 473 -14.31 3.14 -15.31
N TRP A 474 -15.12 2.11 -15.03
CA TRP A 474 -14.73 0.72 -15.24
C TRP A 474 -14.47 0.43 -16.71
N VAL A 475 -15.40 0.77 -17.61
CA VAL A 475 -15.27 0.49 -19.06
C VAL A 475 -14.10 1.24 -19.69
N PHE A 476 -13.95 2.53 -19.39
CA PHE A 476 -13.01 3.41 -20.11
C PHE A 476 -11.62 3.47 -19.49
N TYR A 477 -11.48 3.24 -18.18
CA TYR A 477 -10.19 3.38 -17.50
C TYR A 477 -9.72 2.05 -16.89
N LEU A 478 -10.55 1.40 -16.08
CA LEU A 478 -10.08 0.23 -15.32
C LEU A 478 -9.95 -1.03 -16.17
N ALA A 479 -10.91 -1.30 -17.07
CA ALA A 479 -10.89 -2.51 -17.91
C ALA A 479 -9.67 -2.55 -18.87
N PRO A 480 -9.27 -1.44 -19.53
CA PRO A 480 -8.03 -1.40 -20.28
C PRO A 480 -6.79 -1.67 -19.42
N VAL A 481 -6.66 -1.02 -18.26
CA VAL A 481 -5.52 -1.23 -17.34
C VAL A 481 -5.47 -2.68 -16.86
N ALA A 482 -6.62 -3.28 -16.52
CA ALA A 482 -6.68 -4.68 -16.11
C ALA A 482 -6.33 -5.65 -17.26
N ALA A 483 -6.67 -5.31 -18.51
CA ALA A 483 -6.28 -6.09 -19.68
C ALA A 483 -4.76 -5.99 -19.91
N ASP A 484 -4.21 -4.78 -19.87
CA ASP A 484 -2.77 -4.53 -20.03
C ASP A 484 -1.95 -5.18 -18.91
N ALA A 485 -2.46 -5.21 -17.67
CA ALA A 485 -1.82 -5.88 -16.53
C ALA A 485 -1.74 -7.40 -16.74
N ARG A 486 -2.82 -8.00 -17.26
CA ARG A 486 -2.83 -9.44 -17.61
C ARG A 486 -1.86 -9.72 -18.76
N GLU A 487 -1.82 -8.86 -19.76
CA GLU A 487 -0.91 -9.03 -20.90
C GLU A 487 0.56 -8.83 -20.50
N ALA A 488 0.86 -7.88 -19.62
CA ALA A 488 2.19 -7.71 -19.03
C ALA A 488 2.61 -8.93 -18.21
N LEU A 489 1.71 -9.50 -17.42
CA LEU A 489 1.95 -10.74 -16.68
C LEU A 489 2.16 -11.93 -17.64
N ASP A 490 1.36 -12.04 -18.70
CA ASP A 490 1.52 -13.07 -19.73
C ASP A 490 2.81 -12.88 -20.55
N ALA A 491 3.30 -11.65 -20.72
CA ALA A 491 4.58 -11.38 -21.36
C ALA A 491 5.75 -11.98 -20.56
N VAL A 492 5.65 -12.04 -19.23
CA VAL A 492 6.65 -12.66 -18.34
C VAL A 492 6.40 -14.16 -18.15
N CYS A 493 5.18 -14.52 -17.73
CA CYS A 493 4.84 -15.86 -17.25
C CYS A 493 3.95 -16.68 -18.18
N GLY A 494 3.48 -16.09 -19.28
CA GLY A 494 2.75 -16.81 -20.32
C GLY A 494 3.68 -17.61 -21.23
N HIS A 495 3.13 -18.48 -22.07
CA HIS A 495 3.88 -19.32 -23.02
C HIS A 495 4.96 -20.21 -22.36
N ASP A 496 5.89 -20.72 -23.17
CA ASP A 496 6.96 -21.60 -22.70
C ASP A 496 7.97 -20.81 -21.85
N THR A 497 8.01 -21.10 -20.55
CA THR A 497 9.01 -20.57 -19.61
C THR A 497 10.20 -21.51 -19.45
N THR A 498 10.14 -22.70 -20.04
CA THR A 498 11.09 -23.80 -19.78
C THR A 498 12.25 -23.84 -20.76
N PHE A 499 12.36 -22.96 -21.75
CA PHE A 499 13.52 -22.91 -22.64
C PHE A 499 14.59 -21.93 -22.16
N THR A 500 15.86 -22.26 -22.42
CA THR A 500 16.98 -21.33 -22.29
C THR A 500 17.71 -21.18 -23.63
N TYR A 501 18.47 -20.11 -23.80
CA TYR A 501 19.31 -19.92 -24.98
C TYR A 501 20.69 -19.39 -24.63
N MET A 502 21.64 -19.65 -25.53
CA MET A 502 22.93 -18.98 -25.55
C MET A 502 23.26 -18.53 -26.98
N LEU A 503 23.98 -17.42 -27.11
CA LEU A 503 24.47 -16.98 -28.41
C LEU A 503 25.72 -17.78 -28.77
N HIS A 504 25.76 -18.36 -29.97
CA HIS A 504 26.95 -19.04 -30.45
C HIS A 504 28.11 -18.03 -30.61
N PRO A 505 29.30 -18.29 -30.03
CA PRO A 505 30.34 -17.26 -29.85
C PRO A 505 30.92 -16.71 -31.17
N VAL A 506 30.81 -17.45 -32.28
CA VAL A 506 31.33 -17.04 -33.59
C VAL A 506 30.25 -16.41 -34.47
N THR A 507 29.03 -16.95 -34.42
CA THR A 507 27.96 -16.58 -35.38
C THR A 507 26.93 -15.64 -34.78
N ASN A 508 26.92 -15.48 -33.45
CA ASN A 508 25.87 -14.79 -32.69
C ASN A 508 24.45 -15.29 -32.98
N ILE A 509 24.33 -16.52 -33.49
CA ILE A 509 23.03 -17.19 -33.69
C ILE A 509 22.60 -17.78 -32.34
N PRO A 510 21.35 -17.56 -31.89
CA PRO A 510 20.85 -18.16 -30.66
C PRO A 510 20.70 -19.68 -30.83
N VAL A 511 21.25 -20.43 -29.87
CA VAL A 511 21.09 -21.87 -29.72
C VAL A 511 20.15 -22.09 -28.53
N PHE A 512 19.04 -22.79 -28.77
CA PHE A 512 17.99 -23.02 -27.78
C PHE A 512 18.11 -24.41 -27.17
N ALA A 513 17.81 -24.52 -25.88
CA ALA A 513 17.67 -25.78 -25.17
C ALA A 513 16.39 -25.76 -24.35
N HIS A 514 15.59 -26.82 -24.44
CA HIS A 514 14.42 -26.99 -23.58
C HIS A 514 14.87 -27.51 -22.22
N VAL A 515 14.28 -27.01 -21.14
CA VAL A 515 14.58 -27.35 -19.76
C VAL A 515 13.27 -27.71 -19.07
N ASP A 516 12.63 -28.77 -19.54
CA ASP A 516 11.53 -29.36 -18.79
C ASP A 516 12.12 -30.42 -17.86
N PRO A 517 12.13 -30.21 -16.52
CA PRO A 517 12.56 -31.22 -15.58
C PRO A 517 11.53 -32.35 -15.41
N LEU A 518 10.33 -32.24 -16.02
CA LEU A 518 9.20 -33.15 -15.79
C LEU A 518 8.68 -33.85 -17.05
N GLU A 519 9.30 -33.68 -18.23
CA GLU A 519 8.93 -34.42 -19.46
C GLU A 519 9.12 -35.93 -19.22
N PRO A 520 8.05 -36.73 -19.04
CA PRO A 520 8.18 -38.15 -18.77
C PRO A 520 8.66 -38.86 -20.04
N GLY A 521 9.88 -39.41 -19.99
CA GLY A 521 10.49 -40.17 -21.09
C GLY A 521 11.78 -39.57 -21.68
N ARG A 522 12.29 -38.45 -21.14
CA ARG A 522 13.66 -37.97 -21.40
C ARG A 522 14.51 -38.06 -20.13
N HIS A 523 14.95 -39.28 -19.81
CA HIS A 523 15.78 -39.55 -18.62
C HIS A 523 17.13 -38.80 -18.64
N ASP A 524 17.66 -38.49 -19.82
CA ASP A 524 18.98 -37.86 -20.01
C ASP A 524 19.17 -36.52 -19.27
N LYS A 525 18.09 -35.78 -18.98
CA LYS A 525 18.17 -34.47 -18.28
C LYS A 525 18.13 -34.60 -16.76
N GLU A 526 17.38 -35.57 -16.25
CA GLU A 526 17.41 -35.90 -14.82
C GLU A 526 18.76 -36.53 -14.44
N GLU A 527 19.34 -37.32 -15.35
CA GLU A 527 20.65 -37.97 -15.19
C GLU A 527 21.75 -36.97 -14.81
N LEU A 528 21.83 -35.81 -15.48
CA LEU A 528 22.88 -34.81 -15.23
C LEU A 528 22.53 -33.77 -14.14
N ARG A 529 21.38 -33.87 -13.47
CA ARG A 529 20.97 -32.87 -12.48
C ARG A 529 21.95 -32.78 -11.31
N CYS A 530 22.43 -33.92 -10.80
CA CYS A 530 23.42 -33.91 -9.73
C CYS A 530 24.78 -33.37 -10.20
N PHE A 531 25.13 -33.54 -11.49
CA PHE A 531 26.35 -32.95 -12.06
C PHE A 531 26.35 -31.42 -12.00
N TYR A 532 25.28 -30.80 -12.48
CA TYR A 532 25.17 -29.35 -12.48
C TYR A 532 25.01 -28.77 -11.07
N ALA A 533 24.27 -29.46 -10.20
CA ALA A 533 24.19 -29.09 -8.79
C ALA A 533 25.56 -29.17 -8.11
N ALA A 534 26.41 -30.15 -8.45
CA ALA A 534 27.76 -30.27 -7.90
C ALA A 534 28.65 -29.10 -8.31
N GLN A 535 28.52 -28.60 -9.55
CA GLN A 535 29.29 -27.44 -10.00
C GLN A 535 28.97 -26.21 -9.16
N PHE A 536 27.68 -26.01 -8.89
CA PHE A 536 27.20 -24.92 -8.05
C PHE A 536 27.66 -25.06 -6.60
N GLU A 537 27.53 -26.26 -6.01
CA GLU A 537 27.96 -26.52 -4.64
C GLU A 537 29.48 -26.36 -4.47
N MET A 538 30.29 -26.72 -5.47
CA MET A 538 31.73 -26.46 -5.42
C MET A 538 32.04 -24.96 -5.31
N VAL A 539 31.35 -24.11 -6.09
CA VAL A 539 31.50 -22.65 -6.02
C VAL A 539 31.04 -22.13 -4.66
N LYS A 540 29.90 -22.62 -4.15
CA LYS A 540 29.35 -22.28 -2.83
C LYS A 540 30.34 -22.59 -1.71
N LEU A 541 30.91 -23.80 -1.73
CA LEU A 541 31.90 -24.27 -0.76
C LEU A 541 33.21 -23.47 -0.82
N ARG A 542 33.72 -23.15 -2.01
CA ARG A 542 34.91 -22.30 -2.20
C ARG A 542 34.69 -20.85 -1.74
N ALA A 543 33.46 -20.36 -1.83
CA ALA A 543 33.06 -19.08 -1.27
C ALA A 543 32.87 -19.12 0.27
N GLY A 544 33.06 -20.27 0.92
CA GLY A 544 32.98 -20.43 2.37
C GLY A 544 31.56 -20.65 2.90
N PHE A 545 30.57 -20.86 2.03
CA PHE A 545 29.20 -21.17 2.43
C PHE A 545 29.03 -22.68 2.67
N GLN A 546 28.18 -23.04 3.62
CA GLN A 546 27.84 -24.45 3.87
C GLN A 546 26.92 -25.00 2.77
N SER A 547 27.13 -26.25 2.39
CA SER A 547 26.27 -26.95 1.43
C SER A 547 24.93 -27.32 2.08
N ASP A 548 23.85 -27.25 1.29
CA ASP A 548 22.52 -27.70 1.76
C ASP A 548 22.36 -29.24 1.65
N TYR A 549 23.26 -29.89 0.91
CA TYR A 549 23.16 -31.31 0.57
C TYR A 549 24.33 -32.13 1.10
N LEU A 550 25.50 -31.51 1.28
CA LEU A 550 26.67 -32.21 1.80
C LEU A 550 26.71 -32.03 3.31
N TYR A 551 26.73 -33.16 4.03
CA TYR A 551 27.04 -33.14 5.45
C TYR A 551 28.47 -32.60 5.66
N PRO A 552 28.72 -31.85 6.75
CA PRO A 552 30.06 -31.40 7.11
C PRO A 552 31.01 -32.60 7.08
N ASN A 553 31.99 -32.55 6.19
CA ASN A 553 32.90 -33.66 5.95
C ASN A 553 34.31 -33.11 6.00
N SER A 554 35.02 -33.42 7.09
CA SER A 554 36.40 -32.96 7.32
C SER A 554 37.35 -33.33 6.18
N THR A 555 37.08 -34.41 5.45
CA THR A 555 37.84 -34.79 4.24
C THR A 555 37.60 -33.79 3.12
N LEU A 556 36.34 -33.47 2.83
CA LEU A 556 35.99 -32.52 1.77
C LEU A 556 36.43 -31.09 2.15
N ASP A 557 36.27 -30.71 3.41
CA ASP A 557 36.74 -29.42 3.93
C ASP A 557 38.26 -29.29 3.80
N ALA A 558 38.99 -30.35 4.17
CA ALA A 558 40.44 -30.40 3.97
C ALA A 558 40.83 -30.41 2.49
N MET A 559 40.00 -30.98 1.60
CA MET A 559 40.25 -30.96 0.15
C MET A 559 40.04 -29.56 -0.44
N ILE A 560 38.96 -28.88 -0.05
CA ILE A 560 38.65 -27.50 -0.47
C ILE A 560 39.71 -26.54 0.07
N ALA A 561 40.16 -26.77 1.31
CA ALA A 561 41.20 -25.99 1.95
C ALA A 561 42.62 -26.31 1.45
N GLY A 562 42.80 -27.35 0.63
CA GLY A 562 44.10 -27.72 0.09
C GLY A 562 45.04 -28.37 1.10
N PHE A 563 44.53 -29.05 2.12
CA PHE A 563 45.35 -29.71 3.14
C PHE A 563 45.14 -31.23 3.22
N HIS A 564 44.31 -31.80 2.35
CA HIS A 564 43.97 -33.22 2.45
C HIS A 564 45.11 -34.14 1.96
N PRO A 565 45.49 -35.21 2.69
CA PRO A 565 46.63 -36.06 2.34
C PRO A 565 46.52 -36.81 1.01
N THR A 566 45.30 -37.03 0.50
CA THR A 566 45.10 -37.68 -0.80
C THR A 566 45.33 -36.73 -1.97
N CYS A 567 45.50 -35.44 -1.70
CA CYS A 567 45.84 -34.47 -2.72
C CYS A 567 47.29 -34.70 -3.10
N LYS A 568 47.48 -35.32 -4.27
CA LYS A 568 48.81 -35.55 -4.82
C LYS A 568 49.43 -34.16 -5.06
N PRO A 569 50.51 -33.78 -4.37
CA PRO A 569 51.22 -32.57 -4.71
C PRO A 569 51.73 -32.77 -6.13
N GLU A 570 51.28 -31.90 -7.03
CA GLU A 570 51.78 -31.88 -8.39
C GLU A 570 53.28 -31.53 -8.29
N ASN A 571 54.17 -32.40 -8.76
CA ASN A 571 55.59 -32.03 -8.96
C ASN A 571 55.65 -31.10 -10.18
N ILE A 572 55.15 -29.86 -10.00
CA ILE A 572 55.04 -28.81 -11.03
C ILE A 572 56.42 -28.47 -11.61
N TRP A 573 57.49 -28.75 -10.87
CA TRP A 573 58.87 -28.47 -11.23
C TRP A 573 59.41 -29.31 -12.39
N GLU A 574 58.73 -30.37 -12.82
CA GLU A 574 59.29 -31.28 -13.83
C GLU A 574 58.66 -31.23 -15.22
N ASN A 575 57.54 -30.52 -15.50
CA ASN A 575 57.02 -30.21 -16.87
C ASN A 575 55.61 -29.54 -16.87
N ALA A 576 55.35 -28.49 -16.09
CA ALA A 576 54.07 -27.78 -16.15
C ALA A 576 54.02 -26.69 -17.27
N GLU A 577 54.15 -27.09 -18.53
CA GLU A 577 53.53 -26.35 -19.64
C GLU A 577 52.13 -26.95 -19.85
N VAL A 578 51.16 -26.55 -19.01
CA VAL A 578 49.76 -26.96 -19.18
C VAL A 578 49.03 -25.86 -19.95
N ALA A 579 48.48 -26.20 -21.10
CA ALA A 579 47.50 -25.36 -21.79
C ALA A 579 46.30 -26.21 -22.23
N CYS A 580 45.25 -26.16 -21.44
CA CYS A 580 43.88 -26.41 -21.88
C CYS A 580 43.09 -25.14 -21.47
N PRO A 581 42.39 -24.37 -22.32
CA PRO A 581 42.60 -24.00 -23.74
C PRO A 581 43.25 -22.60 -23.94
N GLU A 582 43.90 -22.38 -25.09
CA GLU A 582 44.57 -21.13 -25.53
C GLU A 582 43.64 -19.93 -25.85
N SER A 583 42.42 -19.85 -25.31
CA SER A 583 41.64 -18.62 -25.45
C SER A 583 42.20 -17.58 -24.48
N SER A 584 42.95 -16.60 -24.99
CA SER A 584 43.47 -15.50 -24.15
C SER A 584 42.33 -14.88 -23.36
N LEU A 585 42.40 -14.95 -22.04
CA LEU A 585 41.46 -14.37 -21.08
C LEU A 585 41.58 -12.83 -21.06
N GLN A 586 41.52 -12.17 -22.23
CA GLN A 586 41.66 -10.72 -22.37
C GLN A 586 40.63 -9.93 -21.54
N TYR A 587 39.50 -10.54 -21.19
CA TYR A 587 38.47 -9.93 -20.33
C TYR A 587 38.84 -9.87 -18.83
N PHE A 588 39.94 -10.51 -18.41
CA PHE A 588 40.37 -10.59 -17.00
C PHE A 588 41.59 -9.69 -16.68
N GLU A 589 41.83 -8.61 -17.43
CA GLU A 589 42.96 -7.69 -17.21
C GLU A 589 43.02 -7.07 -15.80
N ARG A 590 41.89 -7.02 -15.06
CA ARG A 590 41.84 -6.44 -13.69
C ARG A 590 41.90 -7.45 -12.56
N THR A 591 41.70 -8.74 -12.83
CA THR A 591 42.07 -9.75 -11.84
C THR A 591 43.59 -9.77 -11.82
N LYS A 592 44.20 -9.43 -10.67
CA LYS A 592 45.61 -9.75 -10.45
C LYS A 592 45.72 -11.26 -10.61
N MET A 593 46.16 -11.72 -11.77
CA MET A 593 46.73 -13.05 -11.88
C MET A 593 47.81 -13.07 -10.81
N THR A 594 47.62 -13.91 -9.79
CA THR A 594 48.68 -14.23 -8.85
C THR A 594 49.86 -14.62 -9.73
N GLY A 595 50.97 -13.88 -9.63
CA GLY A 595 52.12 -14.13 -10.49
C GLY A 595 52.48 -15.61 -10.39
N PRO A 596 52.96 -16.27 -11.47
CA PRO A 596 53.28 -17.69 -11.45
C PRO A 596 54.08 -18.08 -10.20
N ALA A 597 55.08 -17.28 -9.84
CA ALA A 597 55.88 -17.48 -8.63
C ALA A 597 55.08 -17.44 -7.30
N ASP A 598 54.07 -16.57 -7.17
CA ASP A 598 53.23 -16.46 -5.98
C ASP A 598 52.13 -17.53 -5.95
N PHE A 599 51.59 -17.89 -7.11
CA PHE A 599 50.69 -19.03 -7.28
C PHE A 599 51.39 -20.34 -6.92
N PHE A 600 52.65 -20.52 -7.34
CA PHE A 600 53.43 -21.74 -7.12
C PHE A 600 54.12 -21.81 -5.75
N LYS A 601 54.40 -20.68 -5.07
CA LYS A 601 55.03 -20.68 -3.74
C LYS A 601 54.15 -21.27 -2.63
N ASN A 602 52.82 -21.18 -2.78
CA ASN A 602 51.85 -21.71 -1.81
C ASN A 602 51.22 -23.06 -2.23
N LYS A 603 51.46 -23.55 -3.45
CA LYS A 603 50.65 -24.62 -4.08
C LYS A 603 51.15 -26.06 -3.94
N ASN A 604 52.25 -26.33 -3.25
CA ASN A 604 52.67 -27.72 -3.00
C ASN A 604 51.71 -28.49 -2.05
N GLN A 605 50.58 -27.91 -1.65
CA GLN A 605 49.57 -28.54 -0.77
C GLN A 605 48.17 -28.56 -1.38
N ASP A 606 47.82 -27.63 -2.27
CA ASP A 606 46.44 -27.50 -2.76
C ASP A 606 45.99 -28.67 -3.65
N CYS A 607 44.81 -29.20 -3.36
CA CYS A 607 44.16 -30.22 -4.16
C CYS A 607 43.82 -29.69 -5.56
N ARG A 608 43.96 -30.54 -6.59
CA ARG A 608 43.56 -30.18 -7.96
C ARG A 608 42.05 -29.92 -8.00
N ASP A 609 41.64 -28.87 -8.70
CA ASP A 609 40.22 -28.48 -8.76
C ASP A 609 39.34 -29.60 -9.34
N GLN A 610 39.85 -30.41 -10.27
CA GLN A 610 39.16 -31.60 -10.78
C GLN A 610 38.92 -32.67 -9.72
N ASP A 611 39.87 -32.90 -8.80
CA ASP A 611 39.73 -33.91 -7.74
C ASP A 611 38.73 -33.42 -6.67
N VAL A 612 38.79 -32.12 -6.33
CA VAL A 612 37.82 -31.48 -5.44
C VAL A 612 36.42 -31.53 -6.05
N PHE A 613 36.28 -31.16 -7.33
CA PHE A 613 35.01 -31.20 -8.03
C PHE A 613 34.45 -32.62 -8.10
N PHE A 614 35.27 -33.62 -8.41
CA PHE A 614 34.84 -35.02 -8.45
C PHE A 614 34.39 -35.52 -7.06
N ALA A 615 35.06 -35.11 -5.98
CA ALA A 615 34.64 -35.43 -4.61
C ALA A 615 33.27 -34.80 -4.26
N VAL A 616 33.05 -33.53 -4.63
CA VAL A 616 31.75 -32.85 -4.48
C VAL A 616 30.69 -33.56 -5.31
N LEU A 617 31.00 -33.89 -6.57
CA LEU A 617 30.12 -34.59 -7.50
C LEU A 617 29.66 -35.92 -6.93
N ARG A 618 30.60 -36.76 -6.48
CA ARG A 618 30.30 -38.06 -5.87
C ARG A 618 29.42 -37.92 -4.64
N ALA A 619 29.79 -37.02 -3.72
CA ALA A 619 29.03 -36.81 -2.49
C ALA A 619 27.60 -36.31 -2.76
N LEU A 620 27.41 -35.52 -3.82
CA LEU A 620 26.10 -35.00 -4.19
C LEU A 620 25.24 -36.03 -4.93
N CYS A 621 25.81 -36.73 -5.91
CA CYS A 621 25.08 -37.76 -6.68
C CYS A 621 24.71 -38.98 -5.83
N THR A 622 25.44 -39.26 -4.74
CA THR A 622 25.09 -40.31 -3.75
C THR A 622 24.06 -39.85 -2.70
N HIS A 623 23.65 -38.58 -2.70
CA HIS A 623 22.68 -38.06 -1.73
C HIS A 623 21.24 -38.53 -2.06
N PRO A 624 20.42 -38.94 -1.07
CA PRO A 624 19.08 -39.50 -1.27
C PRO A 624 18.16 -38.72 -2.22
N LYS A 625 18.27 -37.38 -2.19
CA LYS A 625 17.51 -36.46 -3.05
C LYS A 625 17.78 -36.66 -4.55
N PHE A 626 18.99 -37.09 -4.93
CA PHE A 626 19.41 -37.28 -6.32
C PHE A 626 19.43 -38.77 -6.71
N THR A 627 19.71 -39.67 -5.77
CA THR A 627 19.84 -41.11 -6.02
C THR A 627 18.59 -41.80 -6.56
N ALA A 628 17.39 -41.23 -6.34
CA ALA A 628 16.15 -41.81 -6.84
C ALA A 628 16.11 -41.95 -8.38
N TYR A 629 16.95 -41.19 -9.09
CA TYR A 629 16.96 -41.07 -10.54
C TYR A 629 18.20 -41.71 -11.19
N THR A 630 19.15 -42.24 -10.40
CA THR A 630 20.46 -42.69 -10.88
C THR A 630 20.86 -44.05 -10.29
N ALA A 631 19.92 -45.01 -10.23
CA ALA A 631 20.15 -46.28 -9.54
C ALA A 631 21.28 -47.12 -10.18
N GLY A 632 21.51 -47.00 -11.49
CA GLY A 632 22.62 -47.66 -12.19
C GLY A 632 23.95 -46.92 -12.04
N GLU A 633 23.94 -45.59 -12.03
CA GLU A 633 25.14 -44.76 -11.85
C GLU A 633 25.60 -44.69 -10.39
N LEU A 634 24.75 -45.07 -9.44
CA LEU A 634 25.09 -45.08 -8.02
C LEU A 634 26.26 -46.03 -7.73
N ASP A 635 26.25 -47.22 -8.33
CA ASP A 635 27.32 -48.21 -8.20
C ASP A 635 28.64 -47.64 -8.74
N PHE A 636 28.58 -46.96 -9.89
CA PHE A 636 29.74 -46.28 -10.48
C PHE A 636 30.37 -45.25 -9.51
N PHE A 637 29.55 -44.38 -8.88
CA PHE A 637 30.06 -43.38 -7.93
C PHE A 637 30.49 -43.97 -6.59
N GLN A 638 30.04 -45.17 -6.23
CA GLN A 638 30.53 -45.89 -5.05
C GLN A 638 31.92 -46.50 -5.32
N ASP A 639 32.12 -47.06 -6.51
CA ASP A 639 33.36 -47.74 -6.88
C ASP A 639 34.47 -46.79 -7.35
N THR A 640 34.10 -45.61 -7.86
CA THR A 640 35.05 -44.61 -8.39
C THR A 640 35.27 -43.51 -7.37
N LEU A 641 36.42 -43.50 -6.69
CA LEU A 641 36.69 -42.59 -5.59
C LEU A 641 37.40 -41.30 -6.01
N GLN A 642 38.21 -41.35 -7.07
CA GLN A 642 39.03 -40.25 -7.57
C GLN A 642 39.04 -40.21 -9.10
N CYS A 643 39.44 -39.07 -9.68
CA CYS A 643 39.61 -38.94 -11.14
C CYS A 643 40.58 -39.98 -11.73
N SER A 644 41.59 -40.45 -10.98
CA SER A 644 42.50 -41.50 -11.48
C SER A 644 41.82 -42.83 -11.76
N ASP A 645 40.74 -43.12 -11.06
CA ASP A 645 40.02 -44.40 -11.18
C ASP A 645 39.22 -44.44 -12.50
N LEU A 646 38.96 -43.27 -13.10
CA LEU A 646 38.35 -43.13 -14.43
C LEU A 646 39.28 -43.48 -15.59
N GLN A 647 40.58 -43.62 -15.37
CA GLN A 647 41.56 -43.83 -16.44
C GLN A 647 41.21 -45.07 -17.29
N ASP A 648 40.89 -46.19 -16.65
CA ASP A 648 40.54 -47.43 -17.35
C ASP A 648 39.19 -47.34 -18.06
N GLN A 649 38.25 -46.54 -17.56
CA GLN A 649 36.94 -46.33 -18.17
C GLN A 649 37.03 -45.42 -19.41
N CYS A 650 37.87 -44.38 -19.35
CA CYS A 650 38.07 -43.43 -20.45
C CYS A 650 38.71 -44.06 -21.69
N HIS A 651 39.47 -45.15 -21.54
CA HIS A 651 40.10 -45.87 -22.66
C HIS A 651 39.25 -47.01 -23.27
N LYS A 652 38.15 -47.43 -22.62
CA LYS A 652 37.29 -48.53 -23.10
C LYS A 652 36.15 -48.02 -23.97
N SER A 653 36.32 -47.98 -25.29
CA SER A 653 35.35 -47.34 -26.22
C SER A 653 34.03 -48.09 -26.50
N ARG A 654 33.75 -49.25 -25.89
CA ARG A 654 32.62 -50.11 -26.31
C ARG A 654 31.68 -50.60 -25.21
N HIS A 655 32.03 -50.49 -23.94
CA HIS A 655 31.18 -50.93 -22.83
C HIS A 655 31.35 -49.96 -21.65
N HIS A 656 30.53 -48.91 -21.63
CA HIS A 656 30.46 -48.00 -20.49
C HIS A 656 29.34 -48.48 -19.56
N GLU A 657 29.63 -48.50 -18.26
CA GLU A 657 28.66 -48.80 -17.20
C GLU A 657 27.72 -47.62 -16.93
N ILE A 658 28.08 -46.44 -17.45
CA ILE A 658 27.36 -45.17 -17.33
C ILE A 658 26.81 -44.73 -18.69
N SER A 659 25.78 -43.87 -18.66
CA SER A 659 25.19 -43.32 -19.87
C SER A 659 26.21 -42.47 -20.66
N LEU A 660 26.03 -42.40 -21.98
CA LEU A 660 26.93 -41.64 -22.86
C LEU A 660 27.04 -40.16 -22.46
N PRO A 661 25.94 -39.44 -22.09
CA PRO A 661 26.04 -38.07 -21.56
C PRO A 661 26.94 -37.94 -20.33
N TRP A 662 26.83 -38.85 -19.37
CA TRP A 662 27.68 -38.90 -18.18
C TRP A 662 29.14 -39.11 -18.54
N PHE A 663 29.42 -40.06 -19.44
CA PHE A 663 30.77 -40.33 -19.91
C PHE A 663 31.44 -39.07 -20.46
N TRP A 664 30.75 -38.31 -21.33
CA TRP A 664 31.29 -37.06 -21.88
C TRP A 664 31.57 -35.99 -20.81
N GLN A 665 30.71 -35.86 -19.79
CA GLN A 665 30.91 -34.89 -18.72
C GLN A 665 32.03 -35.29 -17.75
N LEU A 666 32.15 -36.59 -17.45
CA LEU A 666 33.25 -37.11 -16.64
C LEU A 666 34.59 -36.98 -17.35
N GLN A 667 34.62 -37.22 -18.66
CA GLN A 667 35.83 -37.01 -19.46
C GLN A 667 36.31 -35.55 -19.41
N LYS A 668 35.36 -34.59 -19.44
CA LYS A 668 35.65 -33.16 -19.26
C LYS A 668 36.03 -32.78 -17.84
N THR A 669 35.51 -33.50 -16.86
CA THR A 669 35.77 -33.27 -15.42
C THR A 669 37.17 -33.75 -15.04
N CYS A 670 37.61 -34.87 -15.60
CA CYS A 670 38.91 -35.49 -15.33
C CYS A 670 39.76 -35.59 -16.62
N PRO A 671 40.05 -34.47 -17.30
CA PRO A 671 40.63 -34.48 -18.65
C PRO A 671 42.02 -35.09 -18.69
N GLU A 672 42.81 -34.96 -17.62
CA GLU A 672 44.14 -35.58 -17.51
C GLU A 672 44.06 -37.10 -17.41
N SER A 673 43.17 -37.60 -16.56
CA SER A 673 43.01 -39.05 -16.35
C SER A 673 42.45 -39.73 -17.59
N CYS A 674 41.73 -38.98 -18.43
CA CYS A 674 41.15 -39.46 -19.67
C CYS A 674 42.02 -39.16 -20.91
N GLY A 675 43.24 -38.66 -20.73
CA GLY A 675 44.17 -38.39 -21.84
C GLY A 675 43.73 -37.28 -22.79
N MET A 676 42.77 -36.42 -22.40
CA MET A 676 42.31 -35.29 -23.24
C MET A 676 43.31 -34.14 -23.26
N CYS A 677 44.07 -33.94 -22.18
CA CYS A 677 45.17 -32.97 -22.12
C CYS A 677 46.55 -33.66 -22.31
N GLU A 678 46.59 -34.87 -22.91
CA GLU A 678 47.87 -35.55 -23.17
C GLU A 678 48.69 -34.77 -24.19
N LYS A 679 49.94 -34.48 -23.81
CA LYS A 679 50.85 -33.51 -24.40
C LYS A 679 50.87 -33.57 -25.93
N GLY A 680 50.86 -32.39 -26.54
CA GLY A 680 51.44 -32.21 -27.87
C GLY A 680 52.83 -32.82 -27.89
N SER A 681 52.95 -34.04 -28.41
CA SER A 681 54.16 -34.42 -29.12
C SER A 681 54.15 -33.54 -30.37
N PRO A 682 55.03 -32.54 -30.51
CA PRO A 682 55.20 -31.86 -31.78
C PRO A 682 55.67 -32.89 -32.81
N GLY A 683 54.75 -33.56 -33.51
CA GLY A 683 55.12 -34.51 -34.56
C GLY A 683 54.17 -35.65 -34.93
N ARG A 684 53.11 -35.98 -34.16
CA ARG A 684 52.14 -37.02 -34.60
C ARG A 684 50.70 -36.65 -34.22
N ALA A 685 50.08 -35.81 -35.05
CA ALA A 685 48.64 -35.85 -35.21
C ALA A 685 48.27 -37.22 -35.81
N SER A 686 47.98 -38.19 -34.96
CA SER A 686 47.32 -39.42 -35.35
C SER A 686 45.88 -39.03 -35.69
N MET A 687 45.58 -38.86 -36.98
CA MET A 687 44.21 -38.93 -37.46
C MET A 687 43.62 -40.25 -36.98
N VAL A 688 42.77 -40.21 -35.96
CA VAL A 688 41.76 -41.26 -35.76
C VAL A 688 40.79 -41.11 -36.94
N PRO A 689 40.67 -42.08 -37.85
CA PRO A 689 39.66 -42.00 -38.89
C PRO A 689 38.29 -42.12 -38.19
N LEU A 690 37.51 -41.05 -38.25
CA LEU A 690 36.07 -41.10 -38.05
C LEU A 690 35.49 -41.94 -39.19
N GLY A 691 35.32 -43.23 -38.92
CA GLY A 691 34.66 -44.20 -39.79
C GLY A 691 33.84 -45.17 -38.95
N ALA A 692 32.53 -45.20 -39.26
CA ALA A 692 31.42 -45.94 -38.66
C ALA A 692 30.74 -45.25 -37.47
#